data_AF-A0A9W4KHM9-F1
#
_entry.id   AF-A0A9W4KHM9-F1
#
_cell.length_a   1.000
_cell.length_b   1.000
_cell.length_c   1.000
_cell.angle_alpha   90.00
_cell.angle_beta   90.00
_cell.angle_gamma   90.00
#
_symmetry.space_group_name_H-M   'P 1'
#
loop_
_entity.id
_entity.type
_entity.pdbx_description
1 polymer ?
#
loop_
_entity_poly.entity_id
_entity_poly.type
_entity_poly.pdbx_seq_one_letter_code
_entity_poly.pdbx_strand_id
1 'polypeptide(L)'
;MNIHTFVPRRDPGLPSTMKTILRRLLTLGVSGVSLAGVGQKEVEVLRFYAPGDVTTDSLHNIHVDFLDRHFEGPLQLVYGECSIQTPAQGHHDIGSMFVPREAQPERFVWVTPSDAPHSHCLHAFSGSTLVGRSSPITVSSPVTKRESIADVADTMGPWFDGVAYMKSTNNSAAFVAKAKNSSIAILGGGISGLMTSLLLESVGIHNWHIIESSGRVGGRIRTKYLNNTRPDQYQYQEMGPMRFPVNITYADTNETLEIQDHRMVFQLADVLNQMNAGRPDLQLKFIPWIQSSPNVPADSGGSRLPNGQIPTAAQVAANPSLVHKPASSNATAVGDAKAAYESFTTFNQRETIRKIATNMYQAHKEAIETGKLHWSEAGYLRYALGYDANITDYVAGIAESTRSIAGKTITPIWGNLFDDVYFAATKWLTIDKGLESLSRAFYPHVAAKTTFNRTVEGLSYNQTSGKIDVTWRDDPLQTAPGMKEYDYAVVTAPFSKVRLWNLPRYSSLLRRAILSLNYEQACKVGLLYKTRFWEHLDNPIFGGCGTVDLTGVGTVCYPSYNLNGTGPGVIQASYVVGMPARSTAALSREEYVALVQRAMVEVHGEIAAEQFTGIYDRQCWEFDRHEAGAWASPLVGQQELYLPAYFQTEFKTIFVGDHTSYTYSWISSALDSTVRGTTQLLLDLGLVDEAKSIVNTWMGRWIKL
;
A
#
# COMPACT_ATOMS: atom_id res chain seq x y z
N MET A 1 -2.82 4.31 -57.43
CA MET A 1 -1.61 3.66 -56.87
C MET A 1 -2.09 2.72 -55.75
N ASN A 2 -1.62 1.48 -55.80
CA ASN A 2 -2.36 0.27 -55.44
C ASN A 2 -2.77 0.11 -53.96
N ILE A 3 -4.03 -0.29 -53.77
CA ILE A 3 -4.61 -0.86 -52.55
C ILE A 3 -4.87 -2.33 -52.86
N HIS A 4 -4.34 -3.25 -52.05
CA HIS A 4 -4.71 -4.67 -52.11
C HIS A 4 -5.35 -5.12 -50.79
N THR A 5 -6.62 -5.48 -50.94
CA THR A 5 -7.49 -6.26 -50.05
C THR A 5 -7.05 -7.73 -49.97
N PHE A 6 -7.17 -8.36 -48.80
CA PHE A 6 -7.23 -9.83 -48.68
C PHE A 6 -8.43 -10.26 -47.83
N VAL A 7 -9.13 -11.26 -48.36
CA VAL A 7 -10.32 -11.96 -47.86
C VAL A 7 -9.89 -13.32 -47.32
N PRO A 8 -10.55 -13.91 -46.30
CA PRO A 8 -10.56 -15.36 -46.12
C PRO A 8 -11.95 -15.96 -46.36
N ARG A 9 -11.99 -17.09 -47.08
CA ARG A 9 -13.16 -17.95 -47.30
C ARG A 9 -13.37 -18.93 -46.13
N ARG A 10 -14.64 -19.19 -45.80
CA ARG A 10 -15.19 -20.37 -45.09
C ARG A 10 -15.16 -21.60 -46.01
N ASP A 11 -15.27 -22.87 -45.59
CA ASP A 11 -16.32 -23.60 -44.84
C ASP A 11 -15.90 -25.12 -44.86
N PRO A 12 -16.67 -26.14 -44.37
CA PRO A 12 -17.63 -26.23 -43.25
C PRO A 12 -17.45 -27.54 -42.40
N GLY A 13 -18.19 -27.66 -41.29
CA GLY A 13 -18.37 -28.94 -40.57
C GLY A 13 -19.50 -28.89 -39.52
N LEU A 14 -20.65 -29.49 -39.86
CA LEU A 14 -21.90 -29.69 -39.08
C LEU A 14 -21.89 -31.09 -38.35
N PRO A 15 -22.95 -31.57 -37.63
CA PRO A 15 -23.35 -31.21 -36.26
C PRO A 15 -23.69 -32.43 -35.33
N SER A 16 -24.03 -32.10 -34.07
CA SER A 16 -24.83 -32.80 -33.02
C SER A 16 -25.38 -34.25 -33.18
N THR A 17 -25.32 -35.07 -32.12
CA THR A 17 -26.51 -35.56 -31.34
C THR A 17 -26.19 -36.49 -30.13
N MET A 18 -26.74 -36.11 -28.97
CA MET A 18 -27.47 -36.89 -27.92
C MET A 18 -27.19 -38.39 -27.61
N LYS A 19 -26.98 -38.69 -26.30
CA LYS A 19 -27.79 -39.60 -25.41
C LYS A 19 -27.05 -39.83 -24.07
N THR A 20 -27.55 -39.42 -22.90
CA THR A 20 -28.57 -40.04 -22.01
C THR A 20 -28.07 -41.21 -21.13
N ILE A 21 -27.83 -40.91 -19.83
CA ILE A 21 -28.34 -41.55 -18.59
C ILE A 21 -28.38 -43.11 -18.48
N LEU A 22 -27.75 -43.66 -17.42
CA LEU A 22 -28.34 -44.44 -16.28
C LEU A 22 -27.44 -45.60 -15.77
N ARG A 23 -27.25 -45.60 -14.43
CA ARG A 23 -27.02 -46.69 -13.46
C ARG A 23 -27.01 -48.16 -13.98
N ARG A 24 -26.10 -48.97 -13.43
CA ARG A 24 -26.40 -49.99 -12.38
C ARG A 24 -25.16 -50.77 -11.94
N LEU A 25 -25.14 -51.06 -10.63
CA LEU A 25 -24.32 -52.07 -9.95
C LEU A 25 -24.50 -53.46 -10.57
N LEU A 26 -23.44 -54.27 -10.53
CA LEU A 26 -23.55 -55.68 -10.12
C LEU A 26 -22.21 -56.22 -9.62
N THR A 27 -22.23 -56.60 -8.34
CA THR A 27 -21.36 -57.49 -7.59
C THR A 27 -21.38 -58.92 -8.12
N LEU A 28 -20.23 -59.61 -8.13
CA LEU A 28 -20.02 -61.08 -7.98
C LEU A 28 -18.54 -61.33 -8.39
N GLY A 29 -17.71 -62.13 -7.74
CA GLY A 29 -17.87 -63.05 -6.64
C GLY A 29 -16.48 -63.58 -6.29
N VAL A 30 -16.30 -63.93 -5.02
CA VAL A 30 -15.09 -64.49 -4.40
C VAL A 30 -14.76 -65.87 -4.98
N SER A 31 -13.48 -66.13 -5.25
CA SER A 31 -12.67 -67.25 -4.68
C SER A 31 -11.53 -67.65 -5.62
N GLY A 32 -10.32 -67.81 -5.07
CA GLY A 32 -9.19 -68.33 -5.85
C GLY A 32 -7.81 -68.21 -5.21
N VAL A 33 -7.56 -69.06 -4.20
CA VAL A 33 -6.25 -69.67 -3.87
C VAL A 33 -5.12 -68.73 -3.43
N SER A 34 -4.94 -68.67 -2.11
CA SER A 34 -3.69 -68.23 -1.47
C SER A 34 -2.58 -69.25 -1.71
N LEU A 35 -1.62 -68.92 -2.56
CA LEU A 35 -0.29 -69.50 -2.49
C LEU A 35 0.53 -68.70 -1.49
N ALA A 36 0.94 -69.38 -0.41
CA ALA A 36 1.85 -68.86 0.59
C ALA A 36 3.22 -68.61 -0.06
N GLY A 37 3.43 -67.38 -0.54
CA GLY A 37 4.75 -66.84 -0.79
C GLY A 37 5.42 -66.58 0.57
N VAL A 38 6.62 -67.12 0.75
CA VAL A 38 7.50 -66.79 1.87
C VAL A 38 7.75 -65.28 1.83
N GLY A 39 7.01 -64.52 2.64
CA GLY A 39 7.27 -63.10 2.83
C GLY A 39 8.61 -62.94 3.53
N GLN A 40 9.64 -62.56 2.78
CA GLN A 40 10.75 -61.84 3.37
C GLN A 40 10.13 -60.66 4.12
N LYS A 41 10.30 -60.61 5.45
CA LYS A 41 10.08 -59.37 6.19
C LYS A 41 11.02 -58.34 5.56
N GLU A 42 10.49 -57.44 4.73
CA GLU A 42 11.21 -56.24 4.33
C GLU A 42 11.56 -55.52 5.62
N VAL A 43 12.85 -55.51 5.95
CA VAL A 43 13.36 -54.70 7.04
C VAL A 43 13.28 -53.27 6.54
N GLU A 44 12.26 -52.52 7.00
CA GLU A 44 12.12 -51.10 6.72
C GLU A 44 13.22 -50.36 7.50
N VAL A 45 14.36 -50.15 6.85
CA VAL A 45 15.51 -49.43 7.41
C VAL A 45 15.28 -47.93 7.34
N LEU A 46 14.55 -47.48 6.30
CA LEU A 46 14.30 -46.08 5.99
C LEU A 46 12.82 -45.87 5.68
N ARG A 47 12.24 -44.81 6.24
CA ARG A 47 10.88 -44.36 5.97
C ARG A 47 10.88 -43.00 5.28
N PHE A 48 10.05 -42.87 4.25
CA PHE A 48 9.78 -41.58 3.62
C PHE A 48 8.63 -40.86 4.33
N TYR A 49 8.78 -39.55 4.56
CA TYR A 49 7.62 -38.69 4.84
C TYR A 49 7.05 -38.21 3.53
N ALA A 50 5.73 -38.32 3.37
CA ALA A 50 5.04 -37.99 2.14
C ALA A 50 5.42 -36.56 1.69
N PRO A 51 6.13 -36.40 0.55
CA PRO A 51 6.12 -35.10 -0.11
C PRO A 51 4.67 -34.85 -0.55
N GLY A 52 4.16 -33.63 -0.39
CA GLY A 52 2.87 -33.25 -0.96
C GLY A 52 2.88 -33.35 -2.49
N ASP A 53 1.92 -32.70 -3.15
CA ASP A 53 1.88 -32.65 -4.63
C ASP A 53 3.22 -32.20 -5.22
N VAL A 54 3.81 -33.06 -6.04
CA VAL A 54 5.08 -32.86 -6.76
C VAL A 54 4.77 -32.28 -8.13
N THR A 55 5.64 -31.43 -8.66
CA THR A 55 5.49 -30.77 -9.97
C THR A 55 6.67 -31.13 -10.87
N THR A 56 6.47 -31.51 -12.13
CA THR A 56 7.56 -31.78 -13.09
C THR A 56 8.42 -30.53 -13.34
N ASP A 57 9.65 -30.71 -13.83
CA ASP A 57 10.70 -29.66 -13.99
C ASP A 57 10.93 -28.77 -12.75
N SER A 58 10.79 -29.32 -11.55
CA SER A 58 10.98 -28.62 -10.28
C SER A 58 11.85 -29.42 -9.31
N LEU A 59 12.23 -28.77 -8.22
CA LEU A 59 13.03 -29.35 -7.13
C LEU A 59 12.13 -29.62 -5.93
N HIS A 60 12.15 -30.85 -5.44
CA HIS A 60 11.37 -31.29 -4.29
C HIS A 60 12.27 -31.84 -3.19
N ASN A 61 11.91 -31.61 -1.94
CA ASN A 61 12.56 -32.27 -0.82
C ASN A 61 11.90 -33.62 -0.56
N ILE A 62 12.72 -34.64 -0.42
CA ILE A 62 12.32 -35.95 0.08
C ILE A 62 12.86 -36.06 1.50
N HIS A 63 11.95 -36.04 2.47
CA HIS A 63 12.31 -36.23 3.87
C HIS A 63 12.35 -37.72 4.19
N VAL A 64 13.40 -38.13 4.90
CA VAL A 64 13.60 -39.54 5.29
C VAL A 64 13.89 -39.65 6.78
N ASP A 65 13.43 -40.74 7.37
CA ASP A 65 13.77 -41.16 8.74
C ASP A 65 14.44 -42.53 8.69
N PHE A 66 15.64 -42.65 9.27
CA PHE A 66 16.34 -43.92 9.38
C PHE A 66 15.87 -44.65 10.65
N LEU A 67 15.05 -45.67 10.46
CA LEU A 67 14.50 -46.48 11.54
C LEU A 67 15.58 -47.38 12.17
N ASP A 68 16.57 -47.81 11.38
CA ASP A 68 17.78 -48.45 11.89
C ASP A 68 18.93 -47.45 12.03
N ARG A 69 19.20 -47.05 13.27
CA ARG A 69 20.28 -46.11 13.63
C ARG A 69 21.69 -46.68 13.44
N HIS A 70 21.83 -47.98 13.15
CA HIS A 70 23.12 -48.62 12.88
C HIS A 70 23.39 -48.80 11.38
N PHE A 71 22.46 -48.39 10.51
CA PHE A 71 22.64 -48.51 9.07
C PHE A 71 23.85 -47.71 8.59
N GLU A 72 24.72 -48.40 7.86
CA GLU A 72 25.93 -47.87 7.24
C GLU A 72 26.13 -48.58 5.90
N GLY A 73 26.21 -47.83 4.81
CA GLY A 73 26.31 -48.43 3.48
C GLY A 73 25.91 -47.51 2.33
N PRO A 74 26.06 -47.99 1.09
CA PRO A 74 25.58 -47.27 -0.09
C PRO A 74 24.05 -47.22 -0.10
N LEU A 75 23.50 -46.07 -0.46
CA LEU A 75 22.07 -45.83 -0.58
C LEU A 75 21.79 -45.15 -1.92
N GLN A 76 20.91 -45.74 -2.72
CA GLN A 76 20.42 -45.22 -3.99
C GLN A 76 18.92 -44.97 -3.90
N LEU A 77 18.50 -43.74 -4.20
CA LEU A 77 17.10 -43.37 -4.29
C LEU A 77 16.67 -43.30 -5.74
N VAL A 78 15.54 -43.92 -6.07
CA VAL A 78 14.94 -43.91 -7.41
C VAL A 78 13.45 -43.62 -7.33
N TYR A 79 12.92 -42.99 -8.39
CA TYR A 79 11.49 -42.84 -8.60
C TYR A 79 11.03 -43.78 -9.69
N GLY A 80 9.96 -44.55 -9.45
CA GLY A 80 9.47 -45.55 -10.41
C GLY A 80 8.15 -46.17 -9.97
N GLU A 81 7.64 -47.12 -10.74
CA GLU A 81 6.40 -47.83 -10.39
C GLU A 81 6.52 -48.40 -8.97
N CYS A 82 5.44 -48.36 -8.19
CA CYS A 82 5.47 -48.85 -6.80
C CYS A 82 5.75 -50.36 -6.68
N SER A 83 5.80 -51.09 -7.78
CA SER A 83 6.07 -52.52 -7.90
C SER A 83 7.55 -52.85 -8.14
N ILE A 84 8.42 -51.86 -8.42
CA ILE A 84 9.80 -52.14 -8.80
C ILE A 84 10.59 -52.84 -7.69
N GLN A 85 11.49 -53.72 -8.10
CA GLN A 85 12.29 -54.61 -7.25
C GLN A 85 13.78 -54.30 -7.32
N THR A 86 14.23 -53.58 -8.35
CA THR A 86 15.63 -53.17 -8.51
C THR A 86 15.73 -51.70 -8.91
N PRO A 87 16.85 -51.01 -8.57
CA PRO A 87 17.03 -49.61 -8.96
C PRO A 87 16.93 -49.37 -10.47
N ALA A 88 17.39 -50.32 -11.28
CA ALA A 88 17.39 -50.23 -12.74
C ALA A 88 15.99 -50.22 -13.38
N GLN A 89 14.95 -50.58 -12.63
CA GLN A 89 13.55 -50.50 -13.07
C GLN A 89 12.93 -49.13 -12.75
N GLY A 90 13.66 -48.26 -12.04
CA GLY A 90 13.24 -46.88 -11.80
C GLY A 90 13.08 -46.12 -13.11
N HIS A 91 12.15 -45.16 -13.11
CA HIS A 91 12.00 -44.20 -14.20
C HIS A 91 13.23 -43.29 -14.28
N HIS A 92 13.73 -42.82 -13.12
CA HIS A 92 15.00 -42.13 -13.02
C HIS A 92 15.59 -42.24 -11.60
N ASP A 93 16.91 -42.04 -11.53
CA ASP A 93 17.64 -41.89 -10.30
C ASP A 93 17.40 -40.51 -9.68
N ILE A 94 17.26 -40.48 -8.36
CA ILE A 94 17.16 -39.25 -7.57
C ILE A 94 18.55 -38.88 -7.03
N GLY A 95 19.29 -39.89 -6.58
CA GLY A 95 20.65 -39.70 -6.08
C GLY A 95 21.21 -40.98 -5.47
N SER A 96 22.53 -41.04 -5.36
CA SER A 96 23.24 -42.12 -4.67
C SER A 96 24.29 -41.54 -3.73
N MET A 97 24.44 -42.10 -2.54
CA MET A 97 25.47 -41.72 -1.60
C MET A 97 25.88 -42.90 -0.71
N PHE A 98 27.02 -42.77 -0.03
CA PHE A 98 27.35 -43.65 1.09
C PHE A 98 26.88 -42.98 2.39
N VAL A 99 26.10 -43.69 3.21
CA VAL A 99 25.61 -43.21 4.50
C VAL A 99 26.56 -43.71 5.59
N PRO A 100 27.34 -42.82 6.25
CA PRO A 100 28.16 -43.20 7.38
C PRO A 100 27.31 -43.32 8.66
N ARG A 101 27.70 -44.22 9.56
CA ARG A 101 26.96 -44.50 10.81
C ARG A 101 26.75 -43.26 11.71
N GLU A 102 27.68 -42.31 11.67
CA GLU A 102 27.68 -41.11 12.51
C GLU A 102 26.90 -39.93 11.92
N ALA A 103 26.47 -40.01 10.65
CA ALA A 103 25.78 -38.91 9.97
C ALA A 103 24.75 -39.43 8.96
N GLN A 104 23.55 -39.74 9.45
CA GLN A 104 22.41 -40.14 8.63
C GLN A 104 21.70 -38.91 8.04
N PRO A 105 21.50 -38.82 6.72
CA PRO A 105 20.87 -37.66 6.08
C PRO A 105 19.37 -37.65 6.36
N GLU A 106 18.81 -36.52 6.80
CA GLU A 106 17.37 -36.40 7.04
C GLU A 106 16.57 -36.01 5.77
N ARG A 107 17.26 -35.68 4.68
CA ARG A 107 16.65 -35.19 3.45
C ARG A 107 17.47 -35.46 2.18
N PHE A 108 16.77 -35.70 1.09
CA PHE A 108 17.29 -35.76 -0.28
C PHE A 108 16.63 -34.70 -1.16
N VAL A 109 17.34 -34.26 -2.18
CA VAL A 109 16.81 -33.32 -3.19
C VAL A 109 16.46 -34.12 -4.44
N TRP A 110 15.22 -33.95 -4.91
CA TRP A 110 14.71 -34.59 -6.12
C TRP A 110 14.47 -33.55 -7.20
N VAL A 111 15.24 -33.65 -8.29
CA VAL A 111 14.94 -32.97 -9.55
C VAL A 111 13.95 -33.85 -10.30
N THR A 112 12.71 -33.41 -10.44
CA THR A 112 11.71 -34.16 -11.20
C THR A 112 11.83 -33.82 -12.68
N PRO A 113 12.11 -34.80 -13.56
CA PRO A 113 12.07 -34.59 -15.00
C PRO A 113 10.68 -34.16 -15.49
N SER A 114 10.63 -33.47 -16.64
CA SER A 114 9.40 -33.03 -17.32
C SER A 114 8.40 -34.17 -17.56
N ASP A 115 8.91 -35.38 -17.78
CA ASP A 115 8.19 -36.61 -18.07
C ASP A 115 7.93 -37.48 -16.82
N ALA A 116 8.14 -36.95 -15.60
CA ALA A 116 7.95 -37.75 -14.39
C ALA A 116 6.48 -38.24 -14.27
N PRO A 117 6.26 -39.57 -14.19
CA PRO A 117 4.92 -40.15 -14.19
C PRO A 117 4.15 -39.88 -12.89
N HIS A 118 2.84 -39.72 -13.02
CA HIS A 118 1.91 -39.53 -11.92
C HIS A 118 1.66 -40.84 -11.15
N SER A 119 1.54 -40.77 -9.82
CA SER A 119 1.21 -41.89 -8.94
C SER A 119 2.26 -43.02 -8.89
N HIS A 120 3.54 -42.67 -9.01
CA HIS A 120 4.67 -43.58 -8.78
C HIS A 120 5.25 -43.39 -7.37
N CYS A 121 6.15 -44.27 -6.93
CA CYS A 121 6.70 -44.27 -5.58
C CYS A 121 8.20 -43.94 -5.54
N LEU A 122 8.64 -43.38 -4.42
CA LEU A 122 10.06 -43.32 -4.07
C LEU A 122 10.51 -44.67 -3.52
N HIS A 123 11.70 -45.08 -3.92
CA HIS A 123 12.34 -46.30 -3.46
C HIS A 123 13.76 -45.99 -3.01
N ALA A 124 14.17 -46.54 -1.87
CA ALA A 124 15.54 -46.50 -1.39
C ALA A 124 16.12 -47.91 -1.45
N PHE A 125 17.27 -48.07 -2.07
CA PHE A 125 17.98 -49.34 -2.21
C PHE A 125 19.38 -49.26 -1.60
N SER A 126 19.82 -50.33 -0.93
CA SER A 126 21.21 -50.55 -0.54
C SER A 126 21.75 -51.73 -1.34
N GLY A 127 22.52 -51.45 -2.39
CA GLY A 127 22.88 -52.45 -3.39
C GLY A 127 21.65 -52.98 -4.11
N SER A 128 21.38 -54.28 -4.01
CA SER A 128 20.20 -54.94 -4.60
C SER A 128 19.01 -55.08 -3.63
N THR A 129 19.13 -54.59 -2.40
CA THR A 129 18.08 -54.75 -1.37
C THR A 129 17.25 -53.48 -1.24
N LEU A 130 15.92 -53.60 -1.33
CA LEU A 130 15.00 -52.49 -1.04
C LEU A 130 14.97 -52.24 0.47
N VAL A 131 15.24 -51.00 0.87
CA VAL A 131 15.38 -50.58 2.28
C VAL A 131 14.35 -49.54 2.72
N GLY A 132 13.54 -49.01 1.78
CA GLY A 132 12.40 -48.13 2.06
C GLY A 132 11.55 -47.82 0.82
N ARG A 133 10.24 -47.61 0.98
CA ARG A 133 9.30 -47.22 -0.09
C ARG A 133 8.26 -46.20 0.41
N SER A 134 7.92 -45.19 -0.40
CA SER A 134 6.87 -44.21 -0.07
C SER A 134 5.47 -44.65 -0.49
N SER A 135 4.44 -43.92 -0.08
CA SER A 135 3.15 -43.93 -0.77
C SER A 135 3.27 -43.34 -2.19
N PRO A 136 2.33 -43.65 -3.11
CA PRO A 136 2.29 -43.02 -4.43
C PRO A 136 2.28 -41.50 -4.35
N ILE A 137 3.00 -40.85 -5.26
CA ILE A 137 3.17 -39.40 -5.31
C ILE A 137 2.37 -38.80 -6.46
N THR A 138 1.56 -37.80 -6.13
CA THR A 138 0.84 -36.99 -7.11
C THR A 138 1.84 -36.09 -7.83
N VAL A 139 1.99 -36.26 -9.15
CA VAL A 139 2.85 -35.41 -10.00
C VAL A 139 2.00 -34.55 -10.93
N SER A 140 2.26 -33.24 -10.98
CA SER A 140 1.56 -32.25 -11.80
C SER A 140 2.53 -31.54 -12.75
N SER A 141 2.10 -31.09 -13.93
CA SER A 141 2.98 -30.37 -14.84
C SER A 141 3.15 -28.90 -14.42
N PRO A 142 4.35 -28.30 -14.57
CA PRO A 142 4.61 -26.92 -14.22
C PRO A 142 3.93 -25.97 -15.21
N VAL A 143 3.43 -24.85 -14.68
CA VAL A 143 3.18 -23.65 -15.49
C VAL A 143 4.56 -23.04 -15.82
N THR A 144 4.79 -22.77 -17.10
CA THR A 144 6.04 -22.31 -17.73
C THR A 144 6.87 -21.30 -16.91
N LYS A 145 8.20 -21.51 -16.85
CA LYS A 145 9.19 -20.59 -16.24
C LYS A 145 10.00 -19.85 -17.31
N ARG A 146 9.84 -18.52 -17.38
CA ARG A 146 10.88 -17.50 -17.66
C ARG A 146 10.20 -16.13 -17.62
N GLU A 147 10.14 -15.52 -16.45
CA GLU A 147 9.65 -14.15 -16.21
C GLU A 147 9.99 -13.77 -14.75
N SER A 148 10.41 -12.52 -14.49
CA SER A 148 10.73 -12.01 -13.15
C SER A 148 9.47 -11.92 -12.27
N ILE A 149 9.59 -11.76 -10.95
CA ILE A 149 8.40 -11.59 -10.08
C ILE A 149 7.55 -10.40 -10.52
N ALA A 150 8.09 -9.30 -11.04
CA ALA A 150 7.24 -8.23 -11.55
C ALA A 150 6.61 -8.52 -12.93
N ASP A 151 7.02 -9.61 -13.58
CA ASP A 151 6.41 -10.07 -14.82
C ASP A 151 5.23 -11.02 -14.53
N VAL A 152 5.15 -11.60 -13.32
CA VAL A 152 4.10 -12.55 -12.89
C VAL A 152 3.22 -12.05 -11.74
N ALA A 153 3.74 -11.17 -10.88
CA ALA A 153 2.90 -10.36 -10.02
C ALA A 153 2.11 -9.44 -10.96
N ASP A 154 0.79 -9.50 -10.89
CA ASP A 154 -0.04 -8.45 -11.47
C ASP A 154 0.39 -7.13 -10.82
N THR A 155 1.30 -6.40 -11.46
CA THR A 155 1.82 -5.11 -10.99
C THR A 155 0.71 -4.07 -10.81
N MET A 156 -0.50 -4.43 -11.28
CA MET A 156 -1.73 -3.63 -11.28
C MET A 156 -2.84 -4.25 -10.42
N GLY A 157 -2.59 -5.40 -9.79
CA GLY A 157 -3.50 -6.13 -8.93
C GLY A 157 -2.90 -6.47 -7.56
N PRO A 158 -3.55 -7.36 -6.78
CA PRO A 158 -3.00 -7.82 -5.52
C PRO A 158 -1.66 -8.51 -5.79
N TRP A 159 -0.58 -8.13 -5.07
CA TRP A 159 0.79 -8.72 -5.15
C TRP A 159 0.85 -10.25 -4.85
N PHE A 160 -0.31 -10.90 -4.76
CA PHE A 160 -0.55 -12.24 -4.25
C PHE A 160 -0.12 -13.35 -5.21
N ASP A 161 -0.02 -13.09 -6.51
CA ASP A 161 0.45 -14.12 -7.46
C ASP A 161 1.95 -14.41 -7.31
N GLY A 162 2.76 -13.45 -6.84
CA GLY A 162 4.19 -13.66 -6.54
C GLY A 162 4.46 -14.62 -5.38
N VAL A 163 3.51 -14.73 -4.44
CA VAL A 163 3.58 -15.62 -3.26
C VAL A 163 3.14 -17.05 -3.61
N ALA A 164 2.22 -17.18 -4.57
CA ALA A 164 1.89 -18.45 -5.21
C ALA A 164 3.00 -18.90 -6.20
N TYR A 165 3.76 -17.95 -6.75
CA TYR A 165 4.83 -18.15 -7.73
C TYR A 165 6.18 -18.61 -7.15
N MET A 166 6.38 -18.53 -5.83
CA MET A 166 7.61 -18.97 -5.16
C MET A 166 7.51 -20.39 -4.58
N LYS A 167 7.09 -21.37 -5.40
CA LYS A 167 7.37 -22.80 -5.16
C LYS A 167 8.72 -23.14 -5.79
N SER A 168 9.82 -22.95 -5.07
CA SER A 168 11.12 -23.67 -5.25
C SER A 168 12.29 -22.91 -4.60
N THR A 169 12.28 -22.74 -3.28
CA THR A 169 13.51 -22.34 -2.59
C THR A 169 13.71 -23.19 -1.34
N ASN A 170 14.59 -24.18 -1.50
CA ASN A 170 15.00 -25.13 -0.48
C ASN A 170 16.00 -24.46 0.48
N ASN A 171 15.49 -23.65 1.40
CA ASN A 171 16.34 -22.91 2.32
C ASN A 171 16.60 -23.74 3.58
N SER A 172 17.83 -24.22 3.74
CA SER A 172 18.25 -24.87 4.99
C SER A 172 18.05 -23.93 6.18
N ALA A 173 17.89 -24.46 7.39
CA ALA A 173 17.83 -23.63 8.60
C ALA A 173 19.03 -22.68 8.71
N ALA A 174 20.21 -23.13 8.25
CA ALA A 174 21.41 -22.30 8.16
C ALA A 174 21.29 -21.16 7.13
N PHE A 175 20.66 -21.41 5.97
CA PHE A 175 20.35 -20.36 5.01
C PHE A 175 19.37 -19.34 5.61
N VAL A 176 18.28 -19.81 6.22
CA VAL A 176 17.26 -18.93 6.82
C VAL A 176 17.88 -18.06 7.92
N ALA A 177 18.69 -18.65 8.80
CA ALA A 177 19.41 -17.92 9.83
C ALA A 177 20.37 -16.86 9.23
N LYS A 178 21.11 -17.22 8.17
CA LYS A 178 21.98 -16.27 7.46
C LYS A 178 21.18 -15.13 6.81
N ALA A 179 20.09 -15.46 6.13
CA ALA A 179 19.21 -14.48 5.48
C ALA A 179 18.59 -13.52 6.49
N LYS A 180 18.16 -14.01 7.66
CA LYS A 180 17.61 -13.19 8.75
C LYS A 180 18.64 -12.29 9.43
N ASN A 181 19.93 -12.59 9.27
CA ASN A 181 21.02 -11.75 9.77
C ASN A 181 21.45 -10.65 8.77
N SER A 182 20.81 -10.56 7.60
CA SER A 182 21.11 -9.52 6.60
C SER A 182 20.92 -8.13 7.19
N SER A 183 21.88 -7.26 6.92
CA SER A 183 21.88 -5.86 7.32
C SER A 183 20.98 -5.03 6.40
N ILE A 184 19.99 -4.34 6.96
CA ILE A 184 19.01 -3.57 6.20
C ILE A 184 19.03 -2.10 6.63
N ALA A 185 19.30 -1.20 5.69
CA ALA A 185 19.12 0.23 5.92
C ALA A 185 17.68 0.63 5.62
N ILE A 186 17.02 1.32 6.56
CA ILE A 186 15.70 1.93 6.35
C ILE A 186 15.93 3.45 6.28
N LEU A 187 15.71 4.03 5.10
CA LEU A 187 16.05 5.43 4.85
C LEU A 187 14.79 6.29 4.97
N GLY A 188 14.64 6.92 6.12
CA GLY A 188 13.45 7.69 6.55
C GLY A 188 12.71 7.03 7.71
N GLY A 189 12.42 7.82 8.74
CA GLY A 189 11.64 7.47 9.92
C GLY A 189 10.15 7.84 9.79
N GLY A 190 9.64 7.97 8.56
CA GLY A 190 8.21 8.14 8.29
C GLY A 190 7.41 6.85 8.54
N ILE A 191 6.08 6.90 8.36
CA ILE A 191 5.22 5.74 8.67
C ILE A 191 5.62 4.47 7.90
N SER A 192 6.08 4.60 6.65
CA SER A 192 6.60 3.47 5.88
C SER A 192 7.87 2.88 6.49
N GLY A 193 8.85 3.70 6.92
CA GLY A 193 10.05 3.19 7.57
C GLY A 193 9.76 2.54 8.93
N LEU A 194 8.86 3.14 9.71
CA LEU A 194 8.39 2.56 10.97
C LEU A 194 7.69 1.21 10.74
N MET A 195 6.81 1.14 9.75
CA MET A 195 6.12 -0.09 9.37
C MET A 195 7.10 -1.16 8.84
N THR A 196 8.09 -0.80 8.02
CA THR A 196 9.15 -1.73 7.57
C THR A 196 9.86 -2.35 8.77
N SER A 197 10.24 -1.55 9.77
CA SER A 197 10.92 -2.07 10.96
C SER A 197 10.04 -3.06 11.74
N LEU A 198 8.75 -2.77 11.88
CA LEU A 198 7.78 -3.66 12.54
C LEU A 198 7.62 -4.97 11.79
N LEU A 199 7.49 -4.92 10.46
CA LEU A 199 7.34 -6.11 9.63
C LEU A 199 8.59 -7.00 9.70
N LEU A 200 9.78 -6.42 9.63
CA LEU A 200 11.05 -7.16 9.75
C LEU A 200 11.21 -7.81 11.13
N GLU A 201 10.94 -7.06 12.20
CA GLU A 201 10.94 -7.61 13.57
C GLU A 201 9.96 -8.77 13.72
N SER A 202 8.75 -8.65 13.13
CA SER A 202 7.69 -9.68 13.24
C SER A 202 8.07 -11.04 12.65
N VAL A 203 9.09 -11.09 11.77
CA VAL A 203 9.57 -12.31 11.12
C VAL A 203 11.00 -12.71 11.55
N GLY A 204 11.54 -12.05 12.58
CA GLY A 204 12.83 -12.38 13.19
C GLY A 204 14.04 -11.78 12.47
N ILE A 205 13.86 -10.71 11.70
CA ILE A 205 14.96 -9.93 11.11
C ILE A 205 15.22 -8.73 11.98
N HIS A 206 16.33 -8.76 12.72
CA HIS A 206 16.64 -7.76 13.74
C HIS A 206 17.76 -6.78 13.31
N ASN A 207 18.54 -7.13 12.29
CA ASN A 207 19.68 -6.33 11.83
C ASN A 207 19.25 -5.23 10.85
N TRP A 208 18.34 -4.37 11.28
CA TRP A 208 17.92 -3.18 10.53
C TRP A 208 18.30 -1.90 11.28
N HIS A 209 18.45 -0.81 10.54
CA HIS A 209 18.77 0.50 11.11
C HIS A 209 18.05 1.62 10.37
N ILE A 210 17.35 2.49 11.09
CA ILE A 210 16.67 3.66 10.52
C ILE A 210 17.64 4.85 10.48
N ILE A 211 17.72 5.51 9.33
CA ILE A 211 18.42 6.78 9.16
C ILE A 211 17.38 7.85 8.85
N GLU A 212 17.18 8.76 9.79
CA GLU A 212 16.16 9.80 9.73
C GLU A 212 16.80 11.19 9.65
N SER A 213 16.36 11.97 8.65
CA SER A 213 16.95 13.27 8.35
C SER A 213 16.57 14.37 9.35
N SER A 214 15.44 14.23 10.04
CA SER A 214 14.95 15.15 11.07
C SER A 214 15.27 14.65 12.48
N GLY A 215 14.90 15.46 13.48
CA GLY A 215 15.03 15.10 14.90
C GLY A 215 13.89 14.22 15.45
N ARG A 216 13.01 13.68 14.58
CA ARG A 216 11.81 12.94 15.00
C ARG A 216 11.40 11.87 14.00
N VAL A 217 10.65 10.89 14.47
CA VAL A 217 9.93 9.93 13.61
C VAL A 217 8.56 10.47 13.21
N GLY A 218 7.97 9.93 12.14
CA GLY A 218 6.60 10.19 11.69
C GLY A 218 6.49 10.88 10.32
N GLY A 219 7.56 11.54 9.85
CA GLY A 219 7.56 12.25 8.56
C GLY A 219 6.40 13.24 8.46
N ARG A 220 5.55 13.05 7.44
CA ARG A 220 4.31 13.81 7.20
C ARG A 220 3.22 13.66 8.25
N ILE A 221 3.22 12.63 9.09
CA ILE A 221 2.33 12.57 10.25
C ILE A 221 2.85 13.59 11.26
N ARG A 222 2.17 14.74 11.38
CA ARG A 222 2.67 15.88 12.18
C ARG A 222 1.54 16.59 12.90
N THR A 223 1.55 16.48 14.22
CA THR A 223 0.65 17.19 15.12
C THR A 223 1.42 18.32 15.80
N LYS A 224 0.91 19.55 15.75
CA LYS A 224 1.53 20.68 16.45
C LYS A 224 0.75 21.01 17.71
N TYR A 225 1.39 20.80 18.85
CA TYR A 225 0.89 21.25 20.15
C TYR A 225 1.35 22.70 20.36
N LEU A 226 0.40 23.64 20.33
CA LEU A 226 0.66 25.07 20.45
C LEU A 226 0.89 25.43 21.92
N ASN A 227 1.50 26.60 22.16
CA ASN A 227 1.75 27.13 23.50
C ASN A 227 2.53 26.17 24.42
N ASN A 228 3.43 25.35 23.85
CA ASN A 228 4.22 24.33 24.58
C ASN A 228 3.36 23.37 25.43
N THR A 229 2.13 23.13 24.98
CA THR A 229 1.17 22.29 25.70
C THR A 229 1.46 20.80 25.52
N ARG A 230 0.98 20.03 26.48
CA ARG A 230 0.96 18.57 26.40
C ARG A 230 -0.25 18.07 25.60
N PRO A 231 -0.20 16.82 25.10
CA PRO A 231 -1.29 16.26 24.30
C PRO A 231 -2.65 16.20 25.02
N ASP A 232 -2.67 15.99 26.35
CA ASP A 232 -3.89 15.97 27.19
C ASP A 232 -4.56 17.34 27.37
N GLN A 233 -3.91 18.42 26.92
CA GLN A 233 -4.46 19.79 27.00
C GLN A 233 -5.22 20.21 25.73
N TYR A 234 -5.23 19.39 24.68
CA TYR A 234 -6.03 19.59 23.45
C TYR A 234 -5.81 20.93 22.72
N GLN A 235 -4.69 21.61 22.95
CA GLN A 235 -4.29 22.83 22.24
C GLN A 235 -3.40 22.48 21.05
N TYR A 236 -3.88 21.61 20.17
CA TYR A 236 -3.13 21.15 19.00
C TYR A 236 -3.93 21.24 17.73
N GLN A 237 -3.23 21.16 16.59
CA GLN A 237 -3.86 20.89 15.32
C GLN A 237 -2.96 20.03 14.42
N GLU A 238 -3.58 19.29 13.51
CA GLU A 238 -2.90 18.44 12.53
C GLU A 238 -2.35 19.27 11.37
N MET A 239 -1.04 19.20 11.18
CA MET A 239 -0.34 19.83 10.06
C MET A 239 -0.13 18.88 8.88
N GLY A 240 -0.35 17.57 9.08
CA GLY A 240 -0.33 16.55 8.04
C GLY A 240 -1.69 15.86 7.87
N PRO A 241 -1.77 14.51 7.90
CA PRO A 241 -3.05 13.81 7.88
C PRO A 241 -3.86 14.16 9.13
N MET A 242 -5.20 14.04 9.06
CA MET A 242 -6.08 14.42 10.18
C MET A 242 -7.24 13.47 10.47
N ARG A 243 -7.54 12.53 9.56
CA ARG A 243 -8.75 11.69 9.62
C ARG A 243 -8.62 10.44 8.76
N PHE A 244 -9.45 9.45 9.05
CA PHE A 244 -9.56 8.17 8.37
C PHE A 244 -11.02 7.88 8.01
N PRO A 245 -11.35 7.59 6.73
CA PRO A 245 -12.67 7.10 6.37
C PRO A 245 -12.85 5.67 6.90
N VAL A 246 -14.08 5.33 7.32
CA VAL A 246 -14.39 4.00 7.87
C VAL A 246 -15.42 3.27 7.02
N ASN A 247 -16.58 3.88 6.83
CA ASN A 247 -17.65 3.27 6.06
C ASN A 247 -18.59 4.32 5.46
N ILE A 248 -19.37 3.87 4.48
CA ILE A 248 -20.40 4.61 3.76
C ILE A 248 -21.75 3.98 4.12
N THR A 249 -22.67 4.75 4.71
CA THR A 249 -24.03 4.32 5.00
C THR A 249 -25.01 5.05 4.09
N TYR A 250 -25.75 4.31 3.27
CA TYR A 250 -26.72 4.89 2.36
C TYR A 250 -28.00 5.27 3.11
N ALA A 251 -28.42 6.52 3.03
CA ALA A 251 -29.58 7.03 3.77
C ALA A 251 -30.92 6.38 3.36
N ASP A 252 -31.04 5.92 2.12
CA ASP A 252 -32.29 5.38 1.56
C ASP A 252 -32.47 3.87 1.80
N THR A 253 -31.38 3.09 1.85
CA THR A 253 -31.41 1.64 2.09
C THR A 253 -30.90 1.23 3.47
N ASN A 254 -30.22 2.13 4.18
CA ASN A 254 -29.49 1.86 5.43
C ASN A 254 -28.38 0.79 5.29
N GLU A 255 -28.00 0.44 4.05
CA GLU A 255 -26.85 -0.43 3.76
C GLU A 255 -25.55 0.29 4.15
N THR A 256 -24.64 -0.43 4.80
CA THR A 256 -23.31 0.09 5.18
C THR A 256 -22.22 -0.68 4.44
N LEU A 257 -21.38 0.06 3.72
CA LEU A 257 -20.20 -0.43 3.03
C LEU A 257 -18.95 -0.05 3.80
N GLU A 258 -18.21 -1.04 4.25
CA GLU A 258 -16.91 -0.85 4.91
C GLU A 258 -15.82 -0.56 3.89
N ILE A 259 -15.01 0.48 4.14
CA ILE A 259 -13.83 0.83 3.34
C ILE A 259 -12.66 -0.01 3.84
N GLN A 260 -12.29 -1.05 3.07
CA GLN A 260 -11.46 -2.16 3.57
C GLN A 260 -9.98 -1.84 3.66
N ASP A 261 -9.43 -1.10 2.70
CA ASP A 261 -8.00 -0.78 2.62
C ASP A 261 -7.53 0.13 3.78
N HIS A 262 -8.41 1.02 4.26
CA HIS A 262 -8.13 1.85 5.44
C HIS A 262 -8.09 1.09 6.76
N ARG A 263 -8.65 -0.12 6.81
CA ARG A 263 -8.62 -0.92 8.04
C ARG A 263 -7.19 -1.20 8.50
N MET A 264 -6.20 -1.15 7.61
CA MET A 264 -4.81 -1.53 7.92
C MET A 264 -4.22 -0.58 8.95
N VAL A 265 -4.69 0.67 8.95
CA VAL A 265 -4.35 1.67 9.95
C VAL A 265 -4.88 1.27 11.33
N PHE A 266 -6.11 0.76 11.41
CA PHE A 266 -6.72 0.33 12.67
C PHE A 266 -6.05 -0.93 13.22
N GLN A 267 -5.74 -1.91 12.36
CA GLN A 267 -4.94 -3.08 12.78
C GLN A 267 -3.54 -2.68 13.25
N LEU A 268 -2.88 -1.75 12.56
CA LEU A 268 -1.58 -1.27 13.00
C LEU A 268 -1.66 -0.69 14.41
N ALA A 269 -2.69 0.10 14.68
CA ALA A 269 -2.89 0.66 16.00
C ALA A 269 -3.15 -0.44 17.06
N ASP A 270 -3.93 -1.47 16.74
CA ASP A 270 -4.16 -2.61 17.64
C ASP A 270 -2.86 -3.34 17.96
N VAL A 271 -2.01 -3.60 16.96
CA VAL A 271 -0.68 -4.20 17.13
C VAL A 271 0.19 -3.34 18.04
N LEU A 272 0.26 -2.04 17.79
CA LEU A 272 1.05 -1.12 18.62
C LEU A 272 0.51 -1.00 20.05
N ASN A 273 -0.81 -1.04 20.24
CA ASN A 273 -1.42 -1.05 21.57
C ASN A 273 -1.05 -2.30 22.35
N GLN A 274 -1.01 -3.46 21.70
CA GLN A 274 -0.55 -4.72 22.28
C GLN A 274 0.94 -4.68 22.63
N MET A 275 1.79 -4.19 21.71
CA MET A 275 3.23 -4.04 21.95
C MET A 275 3.55 -3.06 23.09
N ASN A 276 2.69 -2.07 23.30
CA ASN A 276 2.80 -1.07 24.37
C ASN A 276 1.86 -1.37 25.55
N ALA A 277 1.52 -2.64 25.79
CA ALA A 277 0.71 -3.04 26.94
C ALA A 277 1.31 -2.50 28.26
N GLY A 278 0.49 -1.87 29.09
CA GLY A 278 0.93 -1.23 30.33
C GLY A 278 1.52 0.18 30.18
N ARG A 279 1.54 0.76 28.96
CA ARG A 279 2.00 2.13 28.68
C ARG A 279 0.84 3.01 28.21
N PRO A 280 -0.03 3.51 29.13
CA PRO A 280 -1.23 4.27 28.77
C PRO A 280 -0.93 5.57 28.01
N ASP A 281 0.28 6.11 28.17
CA ASP A 281 0.80 7.28 27.45
C ASP A 281 1.01 7.04 25.94
N LEU A 282 1.11 5.77 25.52
CA LEU A 282 1.37 5.36 24.14
C LEU A 282 0.16 4.68 23.48
N GLN A 283 -0.95 4.54 24.20
CA GLN A 283 -2.15 3.88 23.68
C GLN A 283 -2.82 4.76 22.62
N LEU A 284 -3.06 4.16 21.47
CA LEU A 284 -3.76 4.74 20.33
C LEU A 284 -5.25 4.56 20.54
N LYS A 285 -5.95 5.67 20.72
CA LYS A 285 -7.40 5.71 20.88
C LYS A 285 -8.03 6.44 19.70
N PHE A 286 -8.73 5.70 18.85
CA PHE A 286 -9.55 6.33 17.82
C PHE A 286 -10.79 6.96 18.43
N ILE A 287 -11.10 8.16 17.97
CA ILE A 287 -12.30 8.92 18.34
C ILE A 287 -13.03 9.37 17.07
N PRO A 288 -14.35 9.63 17.15
CA PRO A 288 -15.10 10.14 16.01
C PRO A 288 -14.49 11.41 15.43
N TRP A 289 -14.41 11.49 14.10
CA TRP A 289 -14.16 12.72 13.38
C TRP A 289 -15.47 13.22 12.77
N ILE A 290 -15.83 14.47 13.05
CA ILE A 290 -17.00 15.11 12.46
C ILE A 290 -16.55 15.71 11.12
N GLN A 291 -16.97 15.08 10.02
CA GLN A 291 -16.59 15.48 8.67
C GLN A 291 -17.28 16.77 8.22
N SER A 292 -18.57 16.88 8.50
CA SER A 292 -19.41 18.03 8.15
C SER A 292 -20.25 18.45 9.36
N SER A 293 -20.51 19.74 9.47
CA SER A 293 -21.35 20.33 10.50
C SER A 293 -22.16 21.47 9.89
N PRO A 294 -23.44 21.66 10.25
CA PRO A 294 -24.33 22.62 9.58
C PRO A 294 -23.85 24.08 9.66
N ASN A 295 -23.13 24.43 10.72
CA ASN A 295 -22.75 25.82 11.02
C ASN A 295 -21.34 26.19 10.58
N VAL A 296 -20.62 25.30 9.89
CA VAL A 296 -19.32 25.65 9.28
C VAL A 296 -19.53 26.73 8.21
N PRO A 297 -18.54 27.61 7.97
CA PRO A 297 -18.65 28.59 6.90
C PRO A 297 -18.69 27.91 5.53
N ALA A 298 -19.40 28.53 4.60
CA ALA A 298 -19.57 28.01 3.25
C ALA A 298 -19.08 29.00 2.19
N ASP A 299 -18.64 28.46 1.06
CA ASP A 299 -18.33 29.23 -0.13
C ASP A 299 -19.62 29.78 -0.73
N SER A 300 -19.77 31.11 -0.62
CA SER A 300 -20.92 31.86 -1.07
C SER A 300 -20.64 32.66 -2.36
N GLY A 301 -19.45 32.51 -2.94
CA GLY A 301 -19.00 33.25 -4.12
C GLY A 301 -19.00 34.78 -3.95
N GLY A 302 -18.71 35.27 -2.75
CA GLY A 302 -18.64 36.68 -2.40
C GLY A 302 -19.88 37.21 -1.67
N SER A 303 -20.97 36.44 -1.61
CA SER A 303 -22.18 36.89 -0.90
C SER A 303 -21.94 36.89 0.62
N ARG A 304 -22.50 37.88 1.32
CA ARG A 304 -22.42 38.00 2.78
C ARG A 304 -23.81 38.14 3.38
N LEU A 305 -23.95 37.70 4.63
CA LEU A 305 -25.14 37.94 5.43
C LEU A 305 -25.31 39.44 5.72
N PRO A 306 -26.49 39.93 6.17
CA PRO A 306 -26.70 41.33 6.50
C PRO A 306 -25.73 41.90 7.55
N ASN A 307 -25.18 41.05 8.41
CA ASN A 307 -24.18 41.40 9.40
C ASN A 307 -22.73 41.39 8.86
N GLY A 308 -22.55 41.19 7.55
CA GLY A 308 -21.25 41.16 6.87
C GLY A 308 -20.51 39.82 6.92
N GLN A 309 -21.02 38.82 7.65
CA GLN A 309 -20.34 37.52 7.82
C GLN A 309 -20.58 36.57 6.64
N ILE A 310 -19.71 35.57 6.52
CA ILE A 310 -19.88 34.44 5.60
C ILE A 310 -21.06 33.57 6.05
N PRO A 311 -21.97 33.17 5.13
CA PRO A 311 -23.07 32.29 5.49
C PRO A 311 -22.58 30.88 5.88
N THR A 312 -23.35 30.22 6.73
CA THR A 312 -23.09 28.82 7.09
C THR A 312 -23.57 27.85 6.01
N ALA A 313 -23.07 26.62 6.04
CA ALA A 313 -23.51 25.55 5.14
C ALA A 313 -25.03 25.32 5.21
N ALA A 314 -25.62 25.36 6.41
CA ALA A 314 -27.07 25.22 6.60
C ALA A 314 -27.86 26.41 6.05
N GLN A 315 -27.35 27.64 6.18
CA GLN A 315 -27.97 28.82 5.59
C GLN A 315 -27.94 28.77 4.07
N VAL A 316 -26.82 28.36 3.48
CA VAL A 316 -26.70 28.12 2.04
C VAL A 316 -27.67 27.03 1.57
N ALA A 317 -27.79 25.93 2.31
CA ALA A 317 -28.72 24.86 2.00
C ALA A 317 -30.19 25.32 2.07
N ALA A 318 -30.53 26.15 3.05
CA ALA A 318 -31.88 26.71 3.21
C ALA A 318 -32.19 27.82 2.19
N ASN A 319 -31.18 28.56 1.73
CA ASN A 319 -31.32 29.61 0.74
C ASN A 319 -30.19 29.57 -0.29
N PRO A 320 -30.36 28.81 -1.39
CA PRO A 320 -29.36 28.72 -2.46
C PRO A 320 -29.00 30.05 -3.14
N SER A 321 -29.84 31.09 -3.02
CA SER A 321 -29.53 32.43 -3.56
C SER A 321 -28.37 33.12 -2.85
N LEU A 322 -27.96 32.61 -1.68
CA LEU A 322 -26.75 33.07 -0.97
C LEU A 322 -25.45 32.65 -1.67
N VAL A 323 -25.51 31.81 -2.69
CA VAL A 323 -24.32 31.40 -3.43
C VAL A 323 -24.32 32.09 -4.79
N HIS A 324 -23.32 32.93 -4.99
CA HIS A 324 -23.02 33.45 -6.32
C HIS A 324 -22.11 32.47 -7.05
N LYS A 325 -22.60 31.90 -8.15
CA LYS A 325 -21.75 31.14 -9.08
C LYS A 325 -21.72 31.89 -10.41
N PRO A 326 -20.53 32.25 -10.92
CA PRO A 326 -20.40 32.80 -12.26
C PRO A 326 -21.09 31.87 -13.25
N ALA A 327 -21.94 32.41 -14.12
CA ALA A 327 -22.66 31.59 -15.09
C ALA A 327 -21.69 30.99 -16.12
N SER A 328 -21.90 29.72 -16.47
CA SER A 328 -21.21 29.09 -17.60
C SER A 328 -21.58 29.79 -18.91
N SER A 329 -20.69 29.76 -19.90
CA SER A 329 -21.00 30.27 -21.25
C SER A 329 -22.14 29.50 -21.94
N ASN A 330 -22.37 28.23 -21.57
CA ASN A 330 -23.46 27.41 -22.08
C ASN A 330 -23.85 26.34 -21.05
N ALA A 331 -24.97 26.55 -20.35
CA ALA A 331 -25.41 25.66 -19.26
C ALA A 331 -25.80 24.26 -19.75
N THR A 332 -26.38 24.14 -20.94
CA THR A 332 -26.72 22.84 -21.54
C THR A 332 -25.47 22.03 -21.81
N ALA A 333 -24.46 22.64 -22.45
CA ALA A 333 -23.20 21.96 -22.74
C ALA A 333 -22.45 21.54 -21.46
N VAL A 334 -22.52 22.34 -20.39
CA VAL A 334 -21.98 21.96 -19.06
C VAL A 334 -22.72 20.74 -18.50
N GLY A 335 -24.06 20.73 -18.54
CA GLY A 335 -24.86 19.60 -18.08
C GLY A 335 -24.54 18.32 -18.85
N ASP A 336 -24.44 18.43 -20.17
CA ASP A 336 -24.09 17.31 -21.04
C ASP A 336 -22.67 16.79 -20.74
N ALA A 337 -21.68 17.68 -20.56
CA ALA A 337 -20.31 17.30 -20.24
C ALA A 337 -20.21 16.57 -18.89
N LYS A 338 -20.90 17.06 -17.86
CA LYS A 338 -20.97 16.41 -16.54
C LYS A 338 -21.59 15.01 -16.65
N ALA A 339 -22.72 14.89 -17.33
CA ALA A 339 -23.39 13.60 -17.55
C ALA A 339 -22.51 12.63 -18.34
N ALA A 340 -21.78 13.10 -19.36
CA ALA A 340 -20.88 12.26 -20.14
C ALA A 340 -19.70 11.74 -19.32
N TYR A 341 -19.11 12.57 -18.46
CA TYR A 341 -18.07 12.16 -17.53
C TYR A 341 -18.58 11.16 -16.49
N GLU A 342 -19.76 11.40 -15.90
CA GLU A 342 -20.41 10.48 -14.97
C GLU A 342 -20.71 9.12 -15.62
N SER A 343 -21.13 9.12 -16.88
CA SER A 343 -21.37 7.90 -17.66
C SER A 343 -20.08 7.08 -17.86
N PHE A 344 -18.96 7.74 -18.16
CA PHE A 344 -17.67 7.08 -18.33
C PHE A 344 -17.09 6.52 -17.01
N THR A 345 -17.22 7.28 -15.93
CA THR A 345 -16.68 6.91 -14.62
C THR A 345 -17.55 5.95 -13.83
N THR A 346 -18.85 5.90 -14.15
CA THR A 346 -19.89 5.13 -13.44
C THR A 346 -19.92 5.40 -11.94
N PHE A 347 -19.42 6.56 -11.48
CA PHE A 347 -19.26 6.85 -10.06
C PHE A 347 -20.60 6.99 -9.30
N ASN A 348 -21.65 7.45 -9.99
CA ASN A 348 -23.00 7.49 -9.43
C ASN A 348 -23.63 6.09 -9.22
N GLN A 349 -23.00 5.04 -9.75
CA GLN A 349 -23.46 3.67 -9.58
C GLN A 349 -22.90 3.10 -8.27
N ARG A 350 -23.79 2.59 -7.40
CA ARG A 350 -23.41 1.96 -6.13
C ARG A 350 -22.43 0.81 -6.31
N GLU A 351 -22.49 0.10 -7.43
CA GLU A 351 -21.59 -1.01 -7.70
C GLU A 351 -20.14 -0.55 -7.86
N THR A 352 -19.88 0.58 -8.52
CA THR A 352 -18.53 1.18 -8.62
C THR A 352 -18.00 1.54 -7.23
N ILE A 353 -18.82 2.23 -6.42
CA ILE A 353 -18.47 2.61 -5.04
C ILE A 353 -18.18 1.36 -4.20
N ARG A 354 -19.05 0.35 -4.27
CA ARG A 354 -18.89 -0.92 -3.56
C ARG A 354 -17.61 -1.63 -3.94
N LYS A 355 -17.30 -1.74 -5.24
CA LYS A 355 -16.05 -2.35 -5.71
C LYS A 355 -14.82 -1.64 -5.14
N ILE A 356 -14.74 -0.32 -5.27
CA ILE A 356 -13.61 0.47 -4.75
C ILE A 356 -13.49 0.31 -3.23
N ALA A 357 -14.60 0.43 -2.49
CA ALA A 357 -14.59 0.33 -1.03
C ALA A 357 -14.21 -1.06 -0.52
N THR A 358 -14.60 -2.13 -1.24
CA THR A 358 -14.44 -3.52 -0.75
C THR A 358 -13.26 -4.27 -1.34
N ASN A 359 -12.84 -3.95 -2.57
CA ASN A 359 -11.69 -4.57 -3.23
C ASN A 359 -10.96 -3.56 -4.13
N MET A 360 -10.14 -2.71 -3.50
CA MET A 360 -9.40 -1.66 -4.19
C MET A 360 -8.48 -2.19 -5.30
N TYR A 361 -7.87 -3.36 -5.13
CA TYR A 361 -6.99 -3.92 -6.17
C TYR A 361 -7.77 -4.29 -7.43
N GLN A 362 -8.91 -4.98 -7.27
CA GLN A 362 -9.76 -5.32 -8.41
C GLN A 362 -10.29 -4.05 -9.09
N ALA A 363 -10.67 -3.04 -8.31
CA ALA A 363 -11.12 -1.77 -8.83
C ALA A 363 -10.01 -1.02 -9.60
N HIS A 364 -8.77 -1.04 -9.11
CA HIS A 364 -7.62 -0.45 -9.80
C HIS A 364 -7.30 -1.16 -11.11
N LYS A 365 -7.33 -2.50 -11.11
CA LYS A 365 -7.15 -3.30 -12.32
C LYS A 365 -8.22 -2.98 -13.37
N GLU A 366 -9.49 -2.97 -12.98
CA GLU A 366 -10.59 -2.56 -13.86
C GLU A 366 -10.39 -1.12 -14.36
N ALA A 367 -9.87 -0.22 -13.53
CA ALA A 367 -9.60 1.16 -13.93
C ALA A 367 -8.52 1.26 -15.02
N ILE A 368 -7.51 0.39 -15.00
CA ILE A 368 -6.51 0.31 -16.07
C ILE A 368 -7.13 -0.24 -17.34
N GLU A 369 -7.83 -1.38 -17.25
CA GLU A 369 -8.45 -2.04 -18.41
C GLU A 369 -9.49 -1.14 -19.10
N THR A 370 -10.14 -0.26 -18.34
CA THR A 370 -11.13 0.69 -18.85
C THR A 370 -10.56 2.09 -19.16
N GLY A 371 -9.24 2.26 -19.12
CA GLY A 371 -8.56 3.50 -19.52
C GLY A 371 -8.75 4.69 -18.58
N LYS A 372 -9.15 4.46 -17.32
CA LYS A 372 -9.33 5.51 -16.30
C LYS A 372 -8.01 6.11 -15.81
N LEU A 373 -6.87 5.52 -16.19
CA LEU A 373 -5.54 6.12 -15.95
C LEU A 373 -5.02 6.92 -17.16
N HIS A 374 -5.62 6.74 -18.34
CA HIS A 374 -5.18 7.37 -19.60
C HIS A 374 -5.58 8.84 -19.71
N TRP A 375 -6.58 9.24 -18.93
CA TRP A 375 -7.18 10.56 -19.04
C TRP A 375 -7.23 11.26 -17.70
N SER A 376 -7.05 12.58 -17.73
CA SER A 376 -7.67 13.47 -16.76
C SER A 376 -9.11 13.73 -17.20
N GLU A 377 -9.97 14.20 -16.29
CA GLU A 377 -11.34 14.59 -16.63
C GLU A 377 -11.35 15.64 -17.75
N ALA A 378 -10.50 16.68 -17.65
CA ALA A 378 -10.38 17.70 -18.69
C ALA A 378 -9.86 17.12 -20.02
N GLY A 379 -8.86 16.24 -19.97
CA GLY A 379 -8.33 15.58 -21.15
C GLY A 379 -9.38 14.73 -21.87
N TYR A 380 -10.17 13.98 -21.10
CA TYR A 380 -11.26 13.17 -21.62
C TYR A 380 -12.35 14.04 -22.29
N LEU A 381 -12.85 15.05 -21.56
CA LEU A 381 -13.88 15.96 -22.09
C LEU A 381 -13.40 16.67 -23.36
N ARG A 382 -12.18 17.20 -23.35
CA ARG A 382 -11.65 17.98 -24.48
C ARG A 382 -11.34 17.13 -25.70
N TYR A 383 -10.59 16.04 -25.50
CA TYR A 383 -9.96 15.33 -26.61
C TYR A 383 -10.66 14.03 -26.98
N ALA A 384 -11.28 13.33 -26.02
CA ALA A 384 -12.05 12.13 -26.33
C ALA A 384 -13.49 12.45 -26.74
N LEU A 385 -14.13 13.42 -26.06
CA LEU A 385 -15.53 13.79 -26.32
C LEU A 385 -15.70 15.06 -27.17
N GLY A 386 -14.66 15.87 -27.34
CA GLY A 386 -14.67 17.03 -28.24
C GLY A 386 -15.38 18.27 -27.71
N TYR A 387 -15.63 18.38 -26.40
CA TYR A 387 -16.16 19.61 -25.79
C TYR A 387 -15.19 20.78 -26.00
N ASP A 388 -15.71 22.00 -26.10
CA ASP A 388 -14.86 23.18 -26.25
C ASP A 388 -14.04 23.45 -24.98
N ALA A 389 -12.98 24.26 -25.13
CA ALA A 389 -12.04 24.51 -24.05
C ALA A 389 -12.67 25.24 -22.86
N ASN A 390 -13.63 26.14 -23.08
CA ASN A 390 -14.25 26.90 -22.00
C ASN A 390 -15.21 26.04 -21.19
N ILE A 391 -16.01 25.20 -21.86
CA ILE A 391 -16.88 24.24 -21.17
C ILE A 391 -16.05 23.19 -20.43
N THR A 392 -14.96 22.71 -21.05
CA THR A 392 -14.05 21.76 -20.39
C THR A 392 -13.44 22.37 -19.12
N ASP A 393 -12.90 23.59 -19.19
CA ASP A 393 -12.33 24.27 -18.03
C ASP A 393 -13.39 24.58 -16.96
N TYR A 394 -14.60 24.93 -17.38
CA TYR A 394 -15.69 25.16 -16.42
C TYR A 394 -16.06 23.89 -15.64
N VAL A 395 -16.08 22.72 -16.28
CA VAL A 395 -16.45 21.43 -15.65
C VAL A 395 -15.29 20.78 -14.90
N ALA A 396 -14.10 20.79 -15.50
CA ALA A 396 -12.94 20.01 -15.09
C ALA A 396 -11.72 20.87 -14.71
N GLY A 397 -11.87 22.19 -14.72
CA GLY A 397 -10.84 23.14 -14.33
C GLY A 397 -10.78 23.36 -12.82
N ILE A 398 -9.88 24.26 -12.44
CA ILE A 398 -9.44 24.46 -11.07
C ILE A 398 -10.53 25.13 -10.21
N ALA A 399 -11.43 25.91 -10.82
CA ALA A 399 -12.46 26.67 -10.10
C ALA A 399 -13.51 25.79 -9.41
N GLU A 400 -13.79 24.58 -9.90
CA GLU A 400 -14.73 23.64 -9.26
C GLU A 400 -14.06 22.69 -8.25
N SER A 401 -12.72 22.63 -8.17
CA SER A 401 -11.97 21.70 -7.31
C SER A 401 -11.27 22.41 -6.15
N THR A 402 -11.88 22.35 -4.96
CA THR A 402 -11.26 22.78 -3.69
C THR A 402 -10.37 21.71 -3.06
N ARG A 403 -10.20 20.55 -3.72
CA ARG A 403 -9.66 19.31 -3.12
C ARG A 403 -8.30 18.87 -3.68
N SER A 404 -7.87 19.40 -4.83
CA SER A 404 -6.51 19.21 -5.39
C SER A 404 -6.19 20.32 -6.42
N ILE A 405 -4.90 20.69 -6.54
CA ILE A 405 -4.32 21.65 -7.49
C ILE A 405 -4.69 21.32 -8.93
N ALA A 406 -4.59 20.03 -9.20
CA ALA A 406 -4.56 19.40 -10.49
C ALA A 406 -5.85 18.63 -10.79
N GLY A 407 -6.71 18.52 -9.77
CA GLY A 407 -7.52 17.33 -9.46
C GLY A 407 -8.30 16.76 -10.62
N LYS A 408 -8.74 17.59 -11.57
CA LYS A 408 -9.49 17.14 -12.74
C LYS A 408 -8.79 17.41 -14.06
N THR A 409 -7.76 18.25 -14.07
CA THR A 409 -7.17 18.79 -15.29
C THR A 409 -5.94 18.01 -15.75
N ILE A 410 -5.09 17.56 -14.82
CA ILE A 410 -3.80 16.92 -15.15
C ILE A 410 -3.49 15.63 -14.39
N THR A 411 -4.30 15.26 -13.41
CA THR A 411 -4.22 13.96 -12.70
C THR A 411 -5.11 12.92 -13.38
N PRO A 412 -4.76 11.62 -13.30
CA PRO A 412 -5.60 10.55 -13.83
C PRO A 412 -6.96 10.50 -13.12
N ILE A 413 -8.02 10.14 -13.87
CA ILE A 413 -9.38 9.95 -13.36
C ILE A 413 -9.41 8.95 -12.19
N TRP A 414 -8.58 7.91 -12.21
CA TRP A 414 -8.43 6.96 -11.10
C TRP A 414 -8.23 7.64 -9.73
N GLY A 415 -7.39 8.68 -9.68
CA GLY A 415 -7.15 9.49 -8.48
C GLY A 415 -8.44 10.01 -7.86
N ASN A 416 -9.26 10.64 -8.70
CA ASN A 416 -10.53 11.21 -8.28
C ASN A 416 -11.51 10.13 -7.83
N LEU A 417 -11.53 8.97 -8.48
CA LEU A 417 -12.50 7.93 -8.18
C LEU A 417 -12.31 7.35 -6.79
N PHE A 418 -11.09 6.95 -6.43
CA PHE A 418 -10.88 6.40 -5.08
C PHE A 418 -11.06 7.47 -4.00
N ASP A 419 -10.61 8.70 -4.25
CA ASP A 419 -10.79 9.81 -3.29
C ASP A 419 -12.27 10.16 -3.12
N ASP A 420 -13.05 10.23 -4.18
CA ASP A 420 -14.49 10.50 -4.09
C ASP A 420 -15.23 9.38 -3.33
N VAL A 421 -14.80 8.11 -3.45
CA VAL A 421 -15.33 7.01 -2.62
C VAL A 421 -14.96 7.22 -1.14
N TYR A 422 -13.70 7.55 -0.84
CA TYR A 422 -13.31 7.84 0.54
C TYR A 422 -14.06 9.03 1.13
N PHE A 423 -14.24 10.09 0.35
CA PHE A 423 -14.96 11.29 0.77
C PHE A 423 -16.48 11.11 0.85
N ALA A 424 -17.03 10.04 0.25
CA ALA A 424 -18.41 9.61 0.46
C ALA A 424 -18.64 8.92 1.82
N ALA A 425 -17.58 8.66 2.60
CA ALA A 425 -17.72 8.05 3.92
C ALA A 425 -18.63 8.87 4.84
N THR A 426 -19.55 8.18 5.51
CA THR A 426 -20.46 8.74 6.51
C THR A 426 -19.90 8.60 7.93
N LYS A 427 -18.95 7.69 8.13
CA LYS A 427 -18.21 7.54 9.38
C LYS A 427 -16.73 7.79 9.18
N TRP A 428 -16.17 8.64 10.04
CA TRP A 428 -14.77 8.99 10.06
C TRP A 428 -14.20 8.85 11.47
N LEU A 429 -12.91 8.58 11.55
CA LEU A 429 -12.15 8.55 12.80
C LEU A 429 -10.95 9.48 12.73
N THR A 430 -10.50 9.92 13.89
CA THR A 430 -9.19 10.55 14.12
C THR A 430 -8.56 9.92 15.36
N ILE A 431 -7.34 10.30 15.73
CA ILE A 431 -6.66 9.77 16.92
C ILE A 431 -6.70 10.81 18.03
N ASP A 432 -7.18 10.40 19.21
CA ASP A 432 -7.21 11.24 20.41
C ASP A 432 -5.81 11.76 20.72
N LYS A 433 -5.73 13.04 21.12
CA LYS A 433 -4.47 13.74 21.42
C LYS A 433 -3.51 13.87 20.24
N GLY A 434 -3.97 13.60 19.02
CA GLY A 434 -3.31 13.90 17.76
C GLY A 434 -2.75 12.68 17.03
N LEU A 435 -2.73 12.72 15.70
CA LEU A 435 -2.29 11.63 14.83
C LEU A 435 -0.81 11.29 15.01
N GLU A 436 0.02 12.23 15.49
CA GLU A 436 1.41 11.96 15.86
C GLU A 436 1.54 10.95 17.02
N SER A 437 0.45 10.67 17.74
CA SER A 437 0.40 9.53 18.68
C SER A 437 0.73 8.21 17.98
N LEU A 438 0.33 8.03 16.71
CA LEU A 438 0.67 6.84 15.91
C LEU A 438 2.20 6.66 15.80
N SER A 439 2.91 7.72 15.43
CA SER A 439 4.39 7.68 15.33
C SER A 439 5.05 7.58 16.71
N ARG A 440 4.47 8.21 17.74
CA ARG A 440 4.93 8.13 19.12
C ARG A 440 4.87 6.70 19.68
N ALA A 441 3.84 5.94 19.33
CA ALA A 441 3.67 4.55 19.76
C ALA A 441 4.75 3.60 19.21
N PHE A 442 5.38 3.95 18.07
CA PHE A 442 6.56 3.24 17.57
C PHE A 442 7.85 3.59 18.31
N TYR A 443 7.96 4.81 18.85
CA TYR A 443 9.25 5.37 19.31
C TYR A 443 10.05 4.44 20.24
N PRO A 444 9.46 3.81 21.28
CA PRO A 444 10.22 2.90 22.16
C PRO A 444 10.82 1.69 21.44
N HIS A 445 10.21 1.26 20.34
CA HIS A 445 10.59 0.06 19.59
C HIS A 445 11.69 0.34 18.55
N VAL A 446 11.90 1.61 18.19
CA VAL A 446 12.82 2.00 17.11
C VAL A 446 13.96 2.92 17.55
N ALA A 447 13.82 3.61 18.69
CA ALA A 447 14.76 4.66 19.10
C ALA A 447 16.22 4.17 19.19
N ALA A 448 16.46 2.98 19.72
CA ALA A 448 17.80 2.41 19.86
C ALA A 448 18.45 2.02 18.51
N LYS A 449 17.66 1.85 17.45
CA LYS A 449 18.09 1.49 16.10
C LYS A 449 17.85 2.62 15.09
N THR A 450 17.76 3.87 15.57
CA THR A 450 17.52 5.05 14.74
C THR A 450 18.63 6.07 14.91
N THR A 451 19.19 6.56 13.81
CA THR A 451 20.00 7.78 13.80
C THR A 451 19.16 8.95 13.31
N PHE A 452 18.94 9.92 14.18
CA PHE A 452 18.28 11.19 13.85
C PHE A 452 19.26 12.22 13.30
N ASN A 453 18.73 13.26 12.66
CA ASN A 453 19.48 14.39 12.10
C ASN A 453 20.55 13.97 11.08
N ARG A 454 20.37 12.82 10.41
CA ARG A 454 21.28 12.33 9.37
C ARG A 454 20.60 12.33 8.01
N THR A 455 21.01 13.27 7.16
CA THR A 455 20.49 13.37 5.79
C THR A 455 21.30 12.48 4.88
N VAL A 456 20.66 11.43 4.34
CA VAL A 456 21.25 10.63 3.26
C VAL A 456 21.38 11.49 2.01
N GLU A 457 22.49 11.35 1.30
CA GLU A 457 22.78 12.05 0.05
C GLU A 457 23.00 11.12 -1.15
N GLY A 458 23.04 9.81 -0.91
CA GLY A 458 23.36 8.87 -1.98
C GLY A 458 23.28 7.40 -1.60
N LEU A 459 23.26 6.62 -2.67
CA LEU A 459 23.36 5.18 -2.69
C LEU A 459 24.38 4.77 -3.77
N SER A 460 25.27 3.84 -3.47
CA SER A 460 26.18 3.26 -4.47
C SER A 460 26.28 1.75 -4.33
N TYR A 461 26.06 1.03 -5.42
CA TYR A 461 26.15 -0.42 -5.42
C TYR A 461 27.61 -0.86 -5.53
N ASN A 462 28.07 -1.60 -4.54
CA ASN A 462 29.39 -2.17 -4.51
C ASN A 462 29.39 -3.53 -5.23
N GLN A 463 29.98 -3.56 -6.43
CA GLN A 463 30.04 -4.78 -7.25
C GLN A 463 30.90 -5.89 -6.62
N THR A 464 31.87 -5.53 -5.77
CA THR A 464 32.78 -6.50 -5.14
C THR A 464 32.10 -7.22 -3.98
N SER A 465 31.37 -6.50 -3.13
CA SER A 465 30.65 -7.09 -1.99
C SER A 465 29.23 -7.58 -2.36
N GLY A 466 28.66 -7.06 -3.45
CA GLY A 466 27.27 -7.30 -3.84
C GLY A 466 26.25 -6.55 -2.96
N LYS A 467 26.69 -5.50 -2.27
CA LYS A 467 25.95 -4.74 -1.26
C LYS A 467 25.71 -3.28 -1.67
N ILE A 468 24.92 -2.57 -0.89
CA ILE A 468 24.59 -1.16 -1.13
C ILE A 468 25.22 -0.27 -0.05
N ASP A 469 25.96 0.73 -0.50
CA ASP A 469 26.50 1.77 0.37
C ASP A 469 25.49 2.90 0.52
N VAL A 470 25.23 3.30 1.77
CA VAL A 470 24.46 4.49 2.10
C VAL A 470 25.42 5.61 2.46
N THR A 471 25.30 6.76 1.82
CA THR A 471 26.20 7.90 2.02
C THR A 471 25.49 9.11 2.63
N TRP A 472 26.21 9.84 3.47
CA TRP A 472 25.75 11.08 4.12
C TRP A 472 26.93 12.02 4.38
N ARG A 473 26.63 13.26 4.76
CA ARG A 473 27.61 14.20 5.32
C ARG A 473 27.08 14.73 6.63
N ASP A 474 27.93 14.71 7.65
CA ASP A 474 27.61 15.36 8.93
C ASP A 474 27.86 16.88 8.83
N ASP A 475 28.83 17.32 8.00
CA ASP A 475 29.03 18.73 7.60
C ASP A 475 28.72 18.91 6.10
N PRO A 476 27.76 19.79 5.71
CA PRO A 476 27.43 20.05 4.31
C PRO A 476 28.60 20.48 3.42
N LEU A 477 29.66 21.06 3.99
CA LEU A 477 30.84 21.50 3.25
C LEU A 477 31.95 20.44 3.17
N GLN A 478 31.77 19.30 3.84
CA GLN A 478 32.72 18.19 3.78
C GLN A 478 32.88 17.70 2.33
N THR A 479 34.11 17.48 1.87
CA THR A 479 34.36 17.04 0.48
C THR A 479 34.10 15.55 0.25
N ALA A 480 34.44 14.67 1.20
CA ALA A 480 34.17 13.24 1.12
C ALA A 480 33.01 12.82 2.02
N PRO A 481 32.03 12.03 1.56
CA PRO A 481 30.92 11.62 2.40
C PRO A 481 31.32 10.53 3.39
N GLY A 482 30.62 10.48 4.53
CA GLY A 482 30.53 9.28 5.34
C GLY A 482 29.76 8.19 4.60
N MET A 483 30.06 6.92 4.92
CA MET A 483 29.52 5.76 4.23
C MET A 483 29.31 4.61 5.19
N LYS A 484 28.25 3.83 4.96
CA LYS A 484 28.06 2.53 5.60
C LYS A 484 27.38 1.58 4.63
N GLU A 485 27.94 0.37 4.54
CA GLU A 485 27.47 -0.69 3.65
C GLU A 485 26.38 -1.54 4.33
N TYR A 486 25.39 -1.96 3.55
CA TYR A 486 24.26 -2.80 3.96
C TYR A 486 23.95 -3.84 2.89
N ASP A 487 23.35 -4.97 3.27
CA ASP A 487 22.92 -5.99 2.30
C ASP A 487 21.76 -5.46 1.42
N TYR A 488 20.85 -4.67 2.01
CA TYR A 488 19.73 -4.02 1.32
C TYR A 488 19.45 -2.62 1.88
N ALA A 489 18.87 -1.76 1.03
CA ALA A 489 18.33 -0.46 1.42
C ALA A 489 16.84 -0.37 1.07
N VAL A 490 16.00 -0.14 2.07
CA VAL A 490 14.59 0.20 1.91
C VAL A 490 14.46 1.71 2.01
N VAL A 491 14.21 2.35 0.87
CA VAL A 491 14.09 3.80 0.73
C VAL A 491 12.64 4.20 0.97
N THR A 492 12.40 4.91 2.06
CA THR A 492 11.07 5.39 2.45
C THR A 492 10.91 6.90 2.28
N ALA A 493 12.01 7.59 2.00
CA ALA A 493 12.02 9.00 1.62
C ALA A 493 11.29 9.21 0.29
N PRO A 494 10.51 10.30 0.14
CA PRO A 494 9.80 10.57 -1.10
C PRO A 494 10.76 10.91 -2.25
N PHE A 495 10.33 10.64 -3.49
CA PHE A 495 11.13 10.94 -4.69
C PHE A 495 11.46 12.41 -4.89
N SER A 496 10.69 13.33 -4.32
CA SER A 496 11.02 14.75 -4.22
C SER A 496 12.35 15.01 -3.51
N LYS A 497 12.76 14.13 -2.57
CA LYS A 497 14.07 14.16 -1.92
C LYS A 497 15.09 13.25 -2.58
N VAL A 498 14.69 12.01 -2.92
CA VAL A 498 15.58 11.00 -3.50
C VAL A 498 16.17 11.47 -4.84
N ARG A 499 15.46 12.30 -5.62
CA ARG A 499 16.00 12.86 -6.88
C ARG A 499 17.21 13.78 -6.71
N LEU A 500 17.52 14.19 -5.49
CA LEU A 500 18.72 14.97 -5.15
C LEU A 500 19.91 14.09 -4.74
N TRP A 501 19.72 12.77 -4.69
CA TRP A 501 20.76 11.84 -4.28
C TRP A 501 21.67 11.43 -5.43
N ASN A 502 22.92 11.11 -5.10
CA ASN A 502 23.80 10.36 -5.99
C ASN A 502 23.35 8.90 -5.98
N LEU A 503 22.82 8.40 -7.09
CA LEU A 503 22.19 7.07 -7.15
C LEU A 503 22.94 6.12 -8.09
N PRO A 504 22.79 4.78 -7.91
CA PRO A 504 23.20 3.81 -8.90
C PRO A 504 22.53 4.07 -10.26
N ARG A 505 23.08 3.47 -11.31
CA ARG A 505 22.50 3.54 -12.66
C ARG A 505 21.28 2.62 -12.78
N TYR A 506 20.19 2.98 -12.10
CA TYR A 506 18.90 2.32 -12.22
C TYR A 506 18.40 2.28 -13.67
N SER A 507 17.42 1.40 -13.93
CA SER A 507 16.72 1.32 -15.20
C SER A 507 16.18 2.68 -15.64
N SER A 508 16.07 2.87 -16.96
CA SER A 508 15.54 4.12 -17.53
C SER A 508 14.16 4.46 -16.94
N LEU A 509 13.32 3.46 -16.72
CA LEU A 509 11.99 3.64 -16.18
C LEU A 509 12.01 4.13 -14.72
N LEU A 510 12.73 3.43 -13.84
CA LEU A 510 12.84 3.81 -12.43
C LEU A 510 13.53 5.17 -12.26
N ARG A 511 14.60 5.43 -13.04
CA ARG A 511 15.27 6.73 -13.03
C ARG A 511 14.34 7.87 -13.44
N ARG A 512 13.53 7.69 -14.49
CA ARG A 512 12.54 8.71 -14.88
C ARG A 512 11.47 8.87 -13.81
N ALA A 513 11.03 7.80 -13.16
CA ALA A 513 10.06 7.88 -12.08
C ALA A 513 10.57 8.71 -10.89
N ILE A 514 11.80 8.44 -10.42
CA ILE A 514 12.45 9.21 -9.35
C ILE A 514 12.54 10.69 -9.71
N LEU A 515 12.98 10.99 -10.94
CA LEU A 515 13.20 12.37 -11.40
C LEU A 515 11.92 13.17 -11.65
N SER A 516 10.83 12.52 -12.07
CA SER A 516 9.68 13.22 -12.67
C SER A 516 8.34 12.98 -12.00
N LEU A 517 8.20 12.01 -11.08
CA LEU A 517 6.94 11.80 -10.38
C LEU A 517 6.50 13.10 -9.69
N ASN A 518 5.27 13.51 -9.95
CA ASN A 518 4.73 14.77 -9.44
C ASN A 518 4.24 14.63 -7.99
N TYR A 519 4.37 15.72 -7.25
CA TYR A 519 3.91 15.86 -5.86
C TYR A 519 3.02 17.08 -5.73
N GLU A 520 1.99 16.95 -4.93
CA GLU A 520 1.09 18.06 -4.62
C GLU A 520 1.68 18.96 -3.53
N GLN A 521 1.19 20.20 -3.46
CA GLN A 521 1.47 21.12 -2.36
C GLN A 521 0.21 21.38 -1.53
N ALA A 522 0.43 21.47 -0.22
CA ALA A 522 -0.53 21.96 0.74
C ALA A 522 0.11 22.81 1.84
N CYS A 523 -0.64 23.82 2.29
CA CYS A 523 -0.34 24.65 3.44
C CYS A 523 -1.48 24.59 4.45
N LYS A 524 -1.13 24.52 5.74
CA LYS A 524 -2.06 24.55 6.87
C LYS A 524 -1.65 25.63 7.86
N VAL A 525 -2.64 26.32 8.42
CA VAL A 525 -2.47 27.30 9.49
C VAL A 525 -3.39 26.94 10.66
N GLY A 526 -2.81 26.76 11.84
CA GLY A 526 -3.52 26.60 13.10
C GLY A 526 -3.43 27.87 13.93
N LEU A 527 -4.57 28.39 14.41
CA LEU A 527 -4.65 29.57 15.27
C LEU A 527 -5.18 29.18 16.66
N LEU A 528 -4.46 29.55 17.72
CA LEU A 528 -4.89 29.31 19.10
C LEU A 528 -5.76 30.46 19.60
N TYR A 529 -6.92 30.11 20.13
CA TYR A 529 -7.87 31.02 20.77
C TYR A 529 -7.96 30.75 22.27
N LYS A 530 -8.28 31.79 23.06
CA LYS A 530 -8.41 31.75 24.52
C LYS A 530 -9.49 30.77 24.99
N THR A 531 -10.58 30.68 24.23
CA THR A 531 -11.69 29.75 24.46
C THR A 531 -12.14 29.14 23.15
N ARG A 532 -12.97 28.08 23.23
CA ARG A 532 -13.65 27.48 22.08
C ARG A 532 -14.90 28.29 21.70
N PHE A 533 -14.74 29.60 21.51
CA PHE A 533 -15.87 30.54 21.35
C PHE A 533 -16.84 30.12 20.24
N TRP A 534 -16.35 29.45 19.18
CA TRP A 534 -17.16 28.94 18.07
C TRP A 534 -18.20 27.88 18.48
N GLU A 535 -18.02 27.19 19.61
CA GLU A 535 -19.00 26.25 20.20
C GLU A 535 -20.10 26.95 20.99
N HIS A 536 -19.97 28.26 21.23
CA HIS A 536 -20.85 29.05 22.10
C HIS A 536 -21.47 30.27 21.39
N LEU A 537 -21.32 30.38 20.07
CA LEU A 537 -22.04 31.33 19.25
C LEU A 537 -23.52 30.92 19.12
N ASP A 538 -24.38 31.85 18.68
CA ASP A 538 -25.80 31.56 18.40
C ASP A 538 -25.99 30.38 17.42
N ASN A 539 -25.07 30.28 16.45
CA ASN A 539 -24.93 29.15 15.55
C ASN A 539 -23.66 28.37 15.92
N PRO A 540 -23.70 27.46 16.91
CA PRO A 540 -22.50 26.82 17.43
C PRO A 540 -21.93 25.80 16.43
N ILE A 541 -20.61 25.68 16.39
CA ILE A 541 -19.89 24.79 15.47
C ILE A 541 -19.20 23.68 16.27
N PHE A 542 -19.69 22.45 16.15
CA PHE A 542 -19.06 21.27 16.74
C PHE A 542 -18.38 20.43 15.65
N GLY A 543 -17.06 20.53 15.54
CA GLY A 543 -16.28 19.88 14.47
C GLY A 543 -16.70 20.29 13.06
N GLY A 544 -16.24 19.54 12.05
CA GLY A 544 -16.53 19.80 10.64
C GLY A 544 -15.50 20.69 9.94
N CYS A 545 -15.53 20.64 8.62
CA CYS A 545 -14.73 21.48 7.73
C CYS A 545 -15.64 22.22 6.74
N GLY A 546 -15.44 23.53 6.60
CA GLY A 546 -16.15 24.37 5.65
C GLY A 546 -15.19 25.03 4.65
N THR A 547 -15.53 24.99 3.37
CA THR A 547 -14.81 25.74 2.34
C THR A 547 -15.23 27.20 2.40
N VAL A 548 -14.31 28.13 2.22
CA VAL A 548 -14.59 29.57 2.17
C VAL A 548 -14.13 30.18 0.86
N ASP A 549 -14.77 31.26 0.45
CA ASP A 549 -14.45 32.07 -0.73
C ASP A 549 -13.33 33.10 -0.49
N LEU A 550 -12.69 33.03 0.69
CA LEU A 550 -11.63 33.93 1.10
C LEU A 550 -10.28 33.53 0.49
N THR A 551 -9.62 34.49 -0.14
CA THR A 551 -8.36 34.28 -0.86
C THR A 551 -7.30 33.71 0.07
N GLY A 552 -6.66 32.61 -0.34
CA GLY A 552 -5.56 31.99 0.40
C GLY A 552 -5.96 31.14 1.61
N VAL A 553 -7.26 31.01 1.91
CA VAL A 553 -7.74 30.26 3.09
C VAL A 553 -8.08 28.81 2.75
N GLY A 554 -8.81 28.58 1.65
CA GLY A 554 -9.26 27.24 1.25
C GLY A 554 -10.36 26.72 2.20
N THR A 555 -10.00 25.82 3.10
CA THR A 555 -10.94 25.21 4.06
C THR A 555 -10.62 25.61 5.50
N VAL A 556 -11.65 25.83 6.31
CA VAL A 556 -11.58 26.05 7.76
C VAL A 556 -12.11 24.80 8.47
N CYS A 557 -11.30 24.17 9.31
CA CYS A 557 -11.70 22.96 10.05
C CYS A 557 -11.67 23.17 11.57
N TYR A 558 -12.73 22.73 12.23
CA TYR A 558 -12.90 22.83 13.68
C TYR A 558 -12.57 21.48 14.34
N PRO A 559 -11.95 21.50 15.53
CA PRO A 559 -11.60 20.26 16.22
C PRO A 559 -12.82 19.36 16.48
N SER A 560 -12.70 18.07 16.17
CA SER A 560 -13.68 17.03 16.54
C SER A 560 -13.39 16.43 17.94
N TYR A 561 -12.43 17.00 18.65
CA TYR A 561 -11.97 16.55 19.97
C TYR A 561 -12.13 17.68 21.00
N ASN A 562 -12.23 17.27 22.27
CA ASN A 562 -12.46 18.16 23.41
C ASN A 562 -13.67 19.09 23.19
N LEU A 563 -14.76 18.54 22.63
CA LEU A 563 -16.02 19.26 22.41
C LEU A 563 -16.62 19.68 23.75
N ASN A 564 -17.23 20.86 23.80
CA ASN A 564 -17.72 21.54 25.00
C ASN A 564 -16.62 21.88 26.02
N GLY A 565 -15.36 21.88 25.60
CA GLY A 565 -14.25 22.31 26.46
C GLY A 565 -14.29 23.82 26.70
N THR A 566 -14.11 24.26 27.94
CA THR A 566 -14.12 25.70 28.29
C THR A 566 -12.77 26.39 28.14
N GLY A 567 -11.69 25.62 27.96
CA GLY A 567 -10.32 26.11 27.82
C GLY A 567 -9.94 26.55 26.40
N PRO A 568 -8.66 26.88 26.18
CA PRO A 568 -8.16 27.25 24.86
C PRO A 568 -8.33 26.14 23.82
N GLY A 569 -8.47 26.53 22.56
CA GLY A 569 -8.61 25.60 21.44
C GLY A 569 -7.98 26.14 20.16
N VAL A 570 -7.65 25.23 19.23
CA VAL A 570 -6.98 25.57 17.97
C VAL A 570 -7.90 25.29 16.79
N ILE A 571 -8.25 26.31 16.03
CA ILE A 571 -8.93 26.13 14.73
C ILE A 571 -7.84 25.89 13.67
N GLN A 572 -8.05 24.91 12.77
CA GLN A 572 -7.32 24.89 11.50
C GLN A 572 -7.94 25.97 10.62
N ALA A 573 -7.46 27.19 10.79
CA ALA A 573 -8.04 28.38 10.20
C ALA A 573 -7.79 28.47 8.69
N SER A 574 -6.82 27.72 8.18
CA SER A 574 -6.65 27.51 6.75
C SER A 574 -6.10 26.12 6.46
N TYR A 575 -6.67 25.48 5.46
CA TYR A 575 -6.11 24.35 4.74
C TYR A 575 -6.28 24.61 3.25
N VAL A 576 -5.18 25.00 2.62
CA VAL A 576 -5.11 25.27 1.19
C VAL A 576 -4.24 24.21 0.54
N VAL A 577 -4.75 23.63 -0.53
CA VAL A 577 -4.04 22.75 -1.46
C VAL A 577 -4.04 23.53 -2.75
N GLY A 578 -2.95 23.60 -3.50
CA GLY A 578 -3.05 24.59 -4.57
C GLY A 578 -1.86 25.02 -5.37
N MET A 579 -2.19 25.44 -6.58
CA MET A 579 -1.70 26.71 -7.08
C MET A 579 -1.94 27.82 -6.02
N PRO A 580 -3.12 27.88 -5.36
CA PRO A 580 -3.29 28.70 -4.15
C PRO A 580 -2.28 28.40 -3.02
N ALA A 581 -1.99 27.13 -2.74
CA ALA A 581 -1.02 26.75 -1.72
C ALA A 581 0.40 27.17 -2.10
N ARG A 582 0.80 27.04 -3.37
CA ARG A 582 2.09 27.58 -3.86
C ARG A 582 2.20 29.08 -3.65
N SER A 583 1.12 29.82 -3.94
CA SER A 583 1.07 31.27 -3.77
C SER A 583 1.17 31.69 -2.30
N THR A 584 0.41 31.04 -1.42
CA THR A 584 0.47 31.28 0.04
C THR A 584 1.75 30.77 0.67
N ALA A 585 2.37 29.75 0.08
CA ALA A 585 3.64 29.22 0.53
C ALA A 585 4.79 30.23 0.34
N ALA A 586 4.71 31.09 -0.69
CA ALA A 586 5.69 32.14 -0.97
C ALA A 586 5.63 33.34 0.01
N LEU A 587 4.53 33.51 0.73
CA LEU A 587 4.41 34.53 1.77
C LEU A 587 5.28 34.20 2.98
N SER A 588 5.73 35.24 3.70
CA SER A 588 6.30 35.04 5.03
C SER A 588 5.29 34.40 5.97
N ARG A 589 5.79 33.79 7.06
CA ARG A 589 4.94 33.12 8.04
C ARG A 589 3.93 34.11 8.65
N GLU A 590 4.38 35.32 8.94
CA GLU A 590 3.61 36.39 9.58
C GLU A 590 2.56 36.96 8.63
N GLU A 591 2.90 37.24 7.37
CA GLU A 591 1.95 37.73 6.36
C GLU A 591 0.80 36.75 6.14
N TYR A 592 1.12 35.47 5.99
CA TYR A 592 0.09 34.46 5.74
C TYR A 592 -0.82 34.27 6.96
N VAL A 593 -0.25 34.24 8.15
CA VAL A 593 -1.04 34.15 9.39
C VAL A 593 -1.91 35.38 9.59
N ALA A 594 -1.41 36.59 9.29
CA ALA A 594 -2.21 37.81 9.36
C ALA A 594 -3.37 37.79 8.36
N LEU A 595 -3.14 37.28 7.13
CA LEU A 595 -4.20 37.07 6.15
C LEU A 595 -5.27 36.10 6.67
N VAL A 596 -4.86 34.95 7.21
CA VAL A 596 -5.79 33.95 7.75
C VAL A 596 -6.53 34.46 8.99
N GLN A 597 -5.88 35.25 9.85
CA GLN A 597 -6.55 35.86 11.00
C GLN A 597 -7.64 36.83 10.55
N ARG A 598 -7.38 37.71 9.57
CA ARG A 598 -8.41 38.62 9.03
C ARG A 598 -9.58 37.84 8.47
N ALA A 599 -9.30 36.75 7.76
CA ALA A 599 -10.33 35.83 7.29
C ALA A 599 -11.17 35.23 8.43
N MET A 600 -10.57 34.91 9.58
CA MET A 600 -11.34 34.44 10.74
C MET A 600 -12.24 35.50 11.34
N VAL A 601 -11.88 36.79 11.24
CA VAL A 601 -12.77 37.91 11.59
C VAL A 601 -13.93 38.02 10.60
N GLU A 602 -13.69 37.83 9.29
CA GLU A 602 -14.79 37.78 8.31
C GLU A 602 -15.74 36.60 8.52
N VAL A 603 -15.21 35.45 8.97
CA VAL A 603 -16.00 34.26 9.26
C VAL A 603 -16.80 34.40 10.56
N HIS A 604 -16.18 34.88 11.64
CA HIS A 604 -16.75 34.82 13.00
C HIS A 604 -17.08 36.17 13.62
N GLY A 605 -16.75 37.29 12.97
CA GLY A 605 -16.81 38.63 13.54
C GLY A 605 -15.65 38.96 14.48
N GLU A 606 -15.75 40.11 15.13
CA GLU A 606 -14.69 40.68 16.00
C GLU A 606 -14.27 39.76 17.15
N ILE A 607 -15.15 38.84 17.58
CA ILE A 607 -14.81 37.86 18.62
C ILE A 607 -13.58 37.02 18.25
N ALA A 608 -13.34 36.74 16.96
CA ALA A 608 -12.13 36.04 16.55
C ALA A 608 -10.87 36.89 16.83
N ALA A 609 -10.91 38.21 16.62
CA ALA A 609 -9.79 39.07 16.98
C ALA A 609 -9.60 39.14 18.50
N GLU A 610 -10.67 39.28 19.26
CA GLU A 610 -10.63 39.36 20.72
C GLU A 610 -10.10 38.08 21.39
N GLN A 611 -10.47 36.91 20.84
CA GLN A 611 -10.12 35.60 21.38
C GLN A 611 -8.75 35.11 20.89
N PHE A 612 -8.21 35.65 19.79
CA PHE A 612 -6.92 35.21 19.27
C PHE A 612 -5.80 35.51 20.26
N THR A 613 -4.98 34.50 20.54
CA THR A 613 -3.89 34.59 21.53
C THR A 613 -2.59 35.18 20.95
N GLY A 614 -2.50 35.32 19.62
CA GLY A 614 -1.25 35.58 18.93
C GLY A 614 -0.38 34.34 18.70
N ILE A 615 -0.78 33.16 19.21
CA ILE A 615 -0.04 31.91 19.05
C ILE A 615 -0.60 31.13 17.86
N TYR A 616 0.30 30.67 16.98
CA TYR A 616 -0.06 29.98 15.74
C TYR A 616 1.00 28.97 15.31
N ASP A 617 0.60 28.04 14.46
CA ASP A 617 1.52 27.28 13.63
C ASP A 617 1.15 27.32 12.15
N ARG A 618 2.17 27.23 11.29
CA ARG A 618 2.04 27.16 9.83
C ARG A 618 2.96 26.06 9.32
N GLN A 619 2.41 25.15 8.53
CA GLN A 619 3.16 24.15 7.79
C GLN A 619 2.81 24.23 6.31
N CYS A 620 3.80 24.45 5.45
CA CYS A 620 3.70 24.32 4.00
C CYS A 620 4.65 23.21 3.55
N TRP A 621 4.15 22.21 2.84
CA TRP A 621 4.89 20.96 2.63
C TRP A 621 5.92 21.01 1.48
N GLU A 622 5.70 21.80 0.43
CA GLU A 622 6.67 22.03 -0.67
C GLU A 622 7.98 22.65 -0.16
N PHE A 623 7.93 23.41 0.94
CA PHE A 623 9.11 24.00 1.58
C PHE A 623 9.60 23.22 2.81
N ASP A 624 8.97 22.09 3.14
CA ASP A 624 9.51 21.22 4.18
C ASP A 624 10.82 20.61 3.67
N ARG A 625 11.93 20.92 4.35
CA ARG A 625 13.27 20.48 3.93
C ARG A 625 13.44 18.96 3.84
N HIS A 626 12.58 18.18 4.52
CA HIS A 626 12.65 16.72 4.60
C HIS A 626 11.69 16.02 3.65
N GLU A 627 10.70 16.72 3.09
CA GLU A 627 9.64 16.10 2.26
C GLU A 627 9.54 16.75 0.88
N ALA A 628 9.70 18.08 0.76
CA ALA A 628 9.61 18.83 -0.50
C ALA A 628 8.33 18.51 -1.33
N GLY A 629 7.19 18.40 -0.64
CA GLY A 629 5.89 18.04 -1.21
C GLY A 629 4.94 17.49 -0.13
N ALA A 630 3.64 17.63 -0.34
CA ALA A 630 2.61 17.17 0.60
C ALA A 630 2.30 15.68 0.41
N TRP A 631 2.02 15.26 -0.82
CA TRP A 631 1.80 13.85 -1.18
C TRP A 631 2.10 13.61 -2.66
N ALA A 632 2.26 12.35 -3.03
CA ALA A 632 2.36 11.99 -4.45
C ALA A 632 1.05 12.32 -5.17
N SER A 633 1.15 12.99 -6.31
CA SER A 633 0.01 13.32 -7.16
C SER A 633 0.43 13.07 -8.61
N PRO A 634 0.44 11.80 -9.06
CA PRO A 634 0.92 11.44 -10.38
C PRO A 634 0.17 12.21 -11.47
N LEU A 635 0.90 12.70 -12.48
CA LEU A 635 0.27 13.24 -13.69
C LEU A 635 -0.33 12.09 -14.53
N VAL A 636 -1.24 12.41 -15.46
CA VAL A 636 -1.76 11.45 -16.45
C VAL A 636 -0.62 10.64 -17.08
N GLY A 637 -0.80 9.32 -17.12
CA GLY A 637 0.18 8.35 -17.63
C GLY A 637 1.37 8.04 -16.70
N GLN A 638 1.66 8.84 -15.67
CA GLN A 638 2.80 8.56 -14.79
C GLN A 638 2.59 7.29 -13.95
N GLN A 639 1.39 7.13 -13.37
CA GLN A 639 1.13 5.99 -12.48
C GLN A 639 1.15 4.67 -13.26
N GLU A 640 0.40 4.58 -14.36
CA GLU A 640 0.39 3.41 -15.26
C GLU A 640 1.80 3.04 -15.73
N LEU A 641 2.61 4.05 -16.09
CA LEU A 641 3.96 3.83 -16.56
C LEU A 641 4.94 3.42 -15.46
N TYR A 642 4.85 4.02 -14.27
CA TYR A 642 5.89 3.89 -13.24
C TYR A 642 5.63 2.82 -12.18
N LEU A 643 4.37 2.46 -11.91
CA LEU A 643 4.05 1.41 -10.94
C LEU A 643 4.86 0.12 -11.14
N PRO A 644 5.01 -0.44 -12.37
CA PRO A 644 5.78 -1.68 -12.56
C PRO A 644 7.25 -1.56 -12.13
N ALA A 645 7.85 -0.37 -12.24
CA ALA A 645 9.23 -0.15 -11.83
C ALA A 645 9.42 -0.17 -10.30
N TYR A 646 8.40 0.18 -9.53
CA TYR A 646 8.48 0.19 -8.07
C TYR A 646 8.45 -1.23 -7.47
N PHE A 647 8.00 -2.19 -8.29
CA PHE A 647 7.76 -3.59 -7.93
C PHE A 647 9.00 -4.46 -8.20
N GLN A 648 10.12 -3.83 -8.59
CA GLN A 648 11.40 -4.46 -8.86
C GLN A 648 12.44 -4.05 -7.83
N THR A 649 13.30 -4.98 -7.41
CA THR A 649 14.51 -4.64 -6.64
C THR A 649 15.63 -4.36 -7.62
N GLU A 650 16.14 -3.14 -7.62
CA GLU A 650 17.30 -2.77 -8.41
C GLU A 650 18.47 -2.45 -7.49
N PHE A 651 19.64 -3.07 -7.73
CA PHE A 651 20.86 -2.82 -6.96
C PHE A 651 20.65 -2.88 -5.44
N LYS A 652 19.93 -3.91 -4.96
CA LYS A 652 19.60 -4.10 -3.53
C LYS A 652 18.80 -2.93 -2.91
N THR A 653 18.14 -2.13 -3.74
CA THR A 653 17.33 -0.99 -3.33
C THR A 653 15.85 -1.26 -3.59
N ILE A 654 15.03 -0.96 -2.59
CA ILE A 654 13.57 -1.13 -2.63
C ILE A 654 12.94 0.21 -2.23
N PHE A 655 12.02 0.73 -3.03
CA PHE A 655 11.33 1.99 -2.74
C PHE A 655 9.93 1.71 -2.19
N VAL A 656 9.56 2.36 -1.09
CA VAL A 656 8.23 2.25 -0.46
C VAL A 656 7.74 3.61 0.02
N GLY A 657 6.42 3.76 0.18
CA GLY A 657 5.77 5.02 0.52
C GLY A 657 4.51 5.24 -0.33
N ASP A 658 3.69 6.22 0.06
CA ASP A 658 2.47 6.58 -0.67
C ASP A 658 2.70 6.75 -2.18
N HIS A 659 3.86 7.31 -2.55
CA HIS A 659 4.29 7.52 -3.93
C HIS A 659 4.57 6.25 -4.76
N THR A 660 4.58 5.08 -4.12
CA THR A 660 4.78 3.78 -4.78
C THR A 660 3.55 2.86 -4.70
N SER A 661 2.42 3.36 -4.21
CA SER A 661 1.14 2.63 -4.18
C SER A 661 0.24 3.07 -5.35
N TYR A 662 -0.74 2.22 -5.66
CA TYR A 662 -1.80 2.51 -6.64
C TYR A 662 -2.85 3.47 -6.06
N THR A 663 -2.87 3.67 -4.74
CA THR A 663 -3.50 4.82 -4.07
C THR A 663 -2.42 5.76 -3.55
N TYR A 664 -2.76 7.00 -3.22
CA TYR A 664 -1.80 7.98 -2.69
C TYR A 664 -2.50 8.98 -1.78
N SER A 665 -1.71 9.81 -1.07
CA SER A 665 -2.16 10.81 -0.07
C SER A 665 -2.66 10.26 1.27
N TRP A 666 -2.82 8.94 1.41
CA TRP A 666 -3.33 8.30 2.63
C TRP A 666 -2.26 7.47 3.36
N ILE A 667 -2.39 7.35 4.68
CA ILE A 667 -1.53 6.47 5.48
C ILE A 667 -1.70 5.01 5.03
N SER A 668 -2.91 4.59 4.67
CA SER A 668 -3.19 3.25 4.11
C SER A 668 -2.32 2.96 2.88
N SER A 669 -2.18 3.90 1.95
CA SER A 669 -1.30 3.78 0.78
C SER A 669 0.17 3.58 1.15
N ALA A 670 0.63 4.30 2.18
CA ALA A 670 2.00 4.17 2.69
C ALA A 670 2.24 2.81 3.40
N LEU A 671 1.23 2.27 4.08
CA LEU A 671 1.30 0.95 4.71
C LEU A 671 1.24 -0.18 3.68
N ASP A 672 0.31 -0.11 2.73
CA ASP A 672 0.16 -1.07 1.62
C ASP A 672 1.47 -1.22 0.83
N SER A 673 2.04 -0.11 0.36
CA SER A 673 3.33 -0.13 -0.33
C SER A 673 4.47 -0.70 0.53
N THR A 674 4.41 -0.54 1.85
CA THR A 674 5.41 -1.10 2.78
C THR A 674 5.27 -2.60 2.94
N VAL A 675 4.04 -3.12 2.96
CA VAL A 675 3.79 -4.56 2.95
C VAL A 675 4.33 -5.16 1.65
N ARG A 676 4.03 -4.54 0.50
CA ARG A 676 4.61 -4.95 -0.80
C ARG A 676 6.14 -4.94 -0.77
N GLY A 677 6.77 -3.83 -0.41
CA GLY A 677 8.23 -3.71 -0.45
C GLY A 677 8.95 -4.61 0.55
N THR A 678 8.40 -4.82 1.74
CA THR A 678 8.96 -5.80 2.69
C THR A 678 8.78 -7.23 2.19
N THR A 679 7.65 -7.53 1.54
CA THR A 679 7.44 -8.83 0.90
C THR A 679 8.46 -9.05 -0.22
N GLN A 680 8.67 -8.06 -1.09
CA GLN A 680 9.71 -8.08 -2.13
C GLN A 680 11.10 -8.36 -1.55
N LEU A 681 11.49 -7.67 -0.47
CA LEU A 681 12.75 -7.92 0.23
C LEU A 681 12.88 -9.37 0.73
N LEU A 682 11.83 -9.89 1.36
CA LEU A 682 11.85 -11.24 1.92
C LEU A 682 11.94 -12.29 0.82
N LEU A 683 11.23 -12.10 -0.29
CA LEU A 683 11.32 -12.98 -1.45
C LEU A 683 12.73 -12.94 -2.08
N ASP A 684 13.35 -11.78 -2.20
CA ASP A 684 14.74 -11.65 -2.65
C ASP A 684 15.75 -12.37 -1.73
N LEU A 685 15.45 -12.41 -0.43
CA LEU A 685 16.21 -13.15 0.58
C LEU A 685 15.85 -14.65 0.61
N GLY A 686 14.87 -15.10 -0.17
CA GLY A 686 14.34 -16.47 -0.16
C GLY A 686 13.41 -16.81 1.02
N LEU A 687 13.02 -15.83 1.82
CA LEU A 687 12.19 -15.99 3.02
C LEU A 687 10.69 -16.03 2.68
N VAL A 688 10.27 -17.08 1.98
CA VAL A 688 8.91 -17.22 1.42
C VAL A 688 7.84 -17.37 2.50
N ASP A 689 8.11 -18.11 3.58
CA ASP A 689 7.12 -18.32 4.63
C ASP A 689 6.93 -17.05 5.48
N GLU A 690 8.00 -16.30 5.71
CA GLU A 690 7.95 -14.97 6.31
C GLU A 690 7.16 -13.99 5.45
N ALA A 691 7.40 -13.99 4.13
CA ALA A 691 6.64 -13.19 3.17
C ALA A 691 5.14 -13.55 3.20
N LYS A 692 4.79 -14.84 3.19
CA LYS A 692 3.40 -15.33 3.36
C LYS A 692 2.79 -14.86 4.66
N SER A 693 3.53 -14.96 5.77
CA SER A 693 3.07 -14.54 7.09
C SER A 693 2.69 -13.06 7.13
N ILE A 694 3.53 -12.21 6.55
CA ILE A 694 3.27 -10.76 6.45
C ILE A 694 2.04 -10.50 5.57
N VAL A 695 1.98 -11.07 4.37
CA VAL A 695 0.84 -10.87 3.45
C VAL A 695 -0.46 -11.37 4.08
N ASN A 696 -0.47 -12.56 4.67
CA ASN A 696 -1.65 -13.12 5.34
C ASN A 696 -2.10 -12.27 6.53
N THR A 697 -1.16 -11.64 7.23
CA THR A 697 -1.49 -10.80 8.39
C THR A 697 -2.03 -9.44 7.96
N TRP A 698 -1.40 -8.80 6.97
CA TRP A 698 -1.61 -7.38 6.66
C TRP A 698 -2.45 -7.12 5.41
N MET A 699 -2.60 -8.08 4.50
CA MET A 699 -3.40 -7.94 3.27
C MET A 699 -4.50 -9.01 3.13
N GLY A 700 -4.21 -10.26 3.53
CA GLY A 700 -5.09 -11.41 3.26
C GLY A 700 -6.34 -11.53 4.14
N ARG A 701 -6.48 -10.75 5.22
CA ARG A 701 -7.62 -10.90 6.14
C ARG A 701 -8.90 -10.24 5.65
N TRP A 702 -8.81 -9.18 4.87
CA TRP A 702 -9.97 -8.29 4.61
C TRP A 702 -10.27 -8.07 3.13
N ILE A 703 -9.41 -8.58 2.26
CA ILE A 703 -9.54 -8.47 0.82
C ILE A 703 -9.86 -9.87 0.31
N LYS A 704 -11.06 -10.03 -0.24
CA LYS A 704 -11.45 -11.26 -0.92
C LYS A 704 -10.90 -11.17 -2.33
N LEU A 705 -9.90 -11.99 -2.63
CA LEU A 705 -9.29 -12.12 -3.96
C LEU A 705 -10.27 -12.74 -4.95
#